data_AF-A0AAV7TJR8-F1
#
_entry.id   AF-A0AAV7TJR8-F1
#
_cell.length_a   1.000
_cell.length_b   1.000
_cell.length_c   1.000
_cell.angle_alpha   90.00
_cell.angle_beta   90.00
_cell.angle_gamma   90.00
#
_symmetry.space_group_name_H-M   'P 1'
#
loop_
_entity.id
_entity.type
_entity.pdbx_description
1 polymer ?
#
loop_
_entity_poly.entity_id
_entity_poly.type
_entity_poly.pdbx_seq_one_letter_code
_entity_poly.pdbx_strand_id
1 'polypeptide(L)'
;MSLIQDIAAPKSAMASEIGPDSAVHASNPVLERCLEVLRSAKDDNEQFAALLLVTKAVRAGEVEAQTRKKIFEAVGFTFPNRLLASKHTPEGCPDYTFRALGIALLASFCTDPELAAQPAVLNKISVFNEVLVAQRDTNDSSFRFMIDDTYQCLVGIAAVPGGPRELVSKGTVSCLCQAYLKDCYGRDQALHLLTGLLTSMEAKCWEKSTPDLIELLSSLSRDFHKAEDLNKFKLCEVLHHFLPPEPVLLGSAQGVQCLKNMCYGLARILRSKLNACQRNPALKLAACLTNSYNSQWLVAGKGAKSSTFLPLLVNLACVEVRLSLEDPEPTIVDTNKELVSACYAIIEMGMQECTKEDASLLTDDQKLQLVNVMKEACGAVIYYLKQVGQEKMEDPFIFASVRILSVWLAEETSSLKQEICELLPFLVRYVKTLFHRERSCRDLPQQVAELALCSSSWGALWPGDALRFLLPGLYHLTAEDVPRSILISQELPALLCEYFMLQWELFSSALLPPSQAYSLQTTCGIFLNLAVTTPDLIRREACFSSLMNTLMASFPTLLRKREHLTLAANMATLGLMMARSLANSPAMQETSAKIFFEATVLFLSQAHTSGQDPLKELPAIQLTEDYCNTWVDISELWFLGVQAFASCLPLLTWLSPLLLETGWPEKVLRLLGHVSPSSVDLEVVTAYQSILTELAKTSPSFKAVLLSNGWVEKANLYGMAALEQYLSENSTKADAN
;
A
#
# COMPACT_ATOMS: atom_id res chain seq x y z
N MET A 1 11.72 40.80 34.05
CA MET A 1 11.42 39.75 33.06
C MET A 1 12.53 39.57 32.03
N SER A 2 13.03 40.64 31.37
CA SER A 2 14.12 40.49 30.38
C SER A 2 15.36 39.77 30.91
N LEU A 3 15.76 40.04 32.16
CA LEU A 3 16.95 39.43 32.79
C LEU A 3 16.91 37.90 32.95
N ILE A 4 15.73 37.27 33.07
CA ILE A 4 15.61 35.80 33.20
C ILE A 4 15.53 35.14 31.83
N GLN A 5 14.96 35.84 30.84
CA GLN A 5 14.98 35.44 29.43
C GLN A 5 16.41 35.46 28.85
N ASP A 6 17.26 36.35 29.34
CA ASP A 6 18.67 36.48 28.94
C ASP A 6 19.54 35.25 29.30
N ILE A 7 19.16 34.48 30.33
CA ILE A 7 19.77 33.17 30.66
C ILE A 7 19.28 32.08 29.69
N ALA A 8 18.11 32.26 29.06
CA ALA A 8 17.36 31.23 28.34
C ALA A 8 17.50 31.25 26.81
N ALA A 9 18.10 32.28 26.20
CA ALA A 9 18.22 32.41 24.74
C ALA A 9 19.40 31.62 24.14
N PRO A 10 19.18 30.62 23.24
CA PRO A 10 20.25 30.06 22.42
C PRO A 10 20.53 30.93 21.18
N LYS A 11 21.79 30.93 20.69
CA LYS A 11 22.15 31.55 19.40
C LYS A 11 21.41 30.87 18.24
N SER A 12 20.88 31.64 17.30
CA SER A 12 20.54 31.11 15.97
C SER A 12 21.83 30.70 15.25
N ALA A 13 21.92 29.45 14.83
CA ALA A 13 23.09 28.94 14.12
C ALA A 13 23.01 29.39 12.65
N MET A 14 23.78 30.41 12.29
CA MET A 14 24.26 30.58 10.92
C MET A 14 25.63 29.91 10.83
N ALA A 15 25.77 28.95 9.92
CA ALA A 15 26.97 28.15 9.72
C ALA A 15 28.19 29.05 9.43
N SER A 16 29.25 28.83 10.21
CA SER A 16 30.60 29.34 9.95
C SER A 16 31.58 28.35 10.59
N GLU A 17 32.26 27.58 9.76
CA GLU A 17 33.37 26.69 10.10
C GLU A 17 34.48 27.46 10.86
N ILE A 18 34.90 26.99 12.05
CA ILE A 18 36.24 27.30 12.62
C ILE A 18 36.76 26.08 13.41
N GLY A 19 38.07 25.80 13.24
CA GLY A 19 38.86 24.63 13.66
C GLY A 19 38.98 24.32 15.16
N PRO A 20 39.70 23.22 15.50
CA PRO A 20 39.75 22.66 16.84
C PRO A 20 40.86 23.35 17.65
N ASP A 21 40.49 24.13 18.66
CA ASP A 21 41.41 24.51 19.72
C ASP A 21 40.79 24.25 21.10
N SER A 22 41.48 23.41 21.84
CA SER A 22 41.19 23.02 23.22
C SER A 22 41.33 24.21 24.17
N ALA A 23 40.24 24.64 24.81
CA ALA A 23 40.25 25.64 25.88
C ALA A 23 39.84 25.01 27.22
N VAL A 24 40.74 25.14 28.20
CA VAL A 24 40.62 24.68 29.59
C VAL A 24 39.54 25.50 30.33
N HIS A 25 38.59 24.81 30.98
CA HIS A 25 37.49 25.38 31.76
C HIS A 25 37.98 26.27 32.93
N ALA A 26 37.72 27.58 32.87
CA ALA A 26 37.84 28.47 34.01
C ALA A 26 36.48 28.59 34.73
N SER A 27 36.36 28.00 35.93
CA SER A 27 35.16 28.11 36.78
C SER A 27 34.95 29.56 37.23
N ASN A 28 33.77 30.15 37.01
CA ASN A 28 33.43 31.50 37.46
C ASN A 28 33.08 31.49 38.96
N PRO A 29 33.96 32.01 39.85
CA PRO A 29 33.76 31.90 41.30
C PRO A 29 32.59 32.75 41.82
N VAL A 30 32.20 33.80 41.10
CA VAL A 30 31.03 34.61 41.43
C VAL A 30 29.75 33.82 41.18
N LEU A 31 29.71 33.06 40.09
CA LEU A 31 28.57 32.21 39.76
C LEU A 31 28.40 31.07 40.77
N GLU A 32 29.47 30.36 41.13
CA GLU A 32 29.38 29.27 42.13
C GLU A 32 28.85 29.78 43.48
N ARG A 33 29.27 30.99 43.90
CA ARG A 33 28.74 31.63 45.11
C ARG A 33 27.26 32.02 44.97
N CYS A 34 26.83 32.50 43.80
CA CYS A 34 25.40 32.76 43.53
C CYS A 34 24.57 31.46 43.53
N LEU A 35 25.11 30.35 43.01
CA LEU A 35 24.46 29.04 43.02
C LEU A 35 24.35 28.46 44.44
N GLU A 36 25.35 28.66 45.30
CA GLU A 36 25.27 28.32 46.72
C GLU A 36 24.16 29.10 47.44
N VAL A 37 24.10 30.42 47.22
CA VAL A 37 23.02 31.26 47.77
C VAL A 37 21.66 30.76 47.30
N LEU A 38 21.52 30.44 46.01
CA LEU A 38 20.29 29.92 45.42
C LEU A 38 19.86 28.56 46.00
N ARG A 39 20.82 27.64 46.23
CA ARG A 39 20.56 26.35 46.90
C ARG A 39 20.18 26.49 48.38
N SER A 40 20.70 27.53 49.03
CA SER A 40 20.51 27.78 50.47
C SER A 40 19.30 28.65 50.82
N ALA A 41 18.61 29.20 49.81
CA ALA A 41 17.45 30.07 49.99
C ALA A 41 16.29 29.33 50.66
N LYS A 42 15.69 29.96 51.68
CA LYS A 42 14.68 29.36 52.57
C LYS A 42 13.25 29.65 52.16
N ASP A 43 13.04 30.75 51.42
CA ASP A 43 11.75 31.16 50.91
C ASP A 43 11.81 31.64 49.45
N ASP A 44 10.64 31.79 48.83
CA ASP A 44 10.53 32.15 47.41
C ASP A 44 11.09 33.55 47.11
N ASN A 45 11.13 34.47 48.08
CA ASN A 45 11.70 35.81 47.92
C ASN A 45 13.22 35.75 47.89
N GLU A 46 13.84 34.96 48.78
CA GLU A 46 15.27 34.66 48.77
C GLU A 46 15.67 33.93 47.49
N GLN A 47 14.86 32.98 47.00
CA GLN A 47 15.10 32.29 45.73
C GLN A 47 15.05 33.25 44.54
N PHE A 48 14.09 34.17 44.52
CA PHE A 48 13.99 35.19 43.47
C PHE A 48 15.17 36.15 43.49
N ALA A 49 15.56 36.63 44.67
CA ALA A 49 16.72 37.51 44.84
C ALA A 49 18.01 36.81 44.40
N ALA A 50 18.18 35.52 44.75
CA ALA A 50 19.31 34.71 44.33
C ALA A 50 19.34 34.49 42.80
N LEU A 51 18.19 34.21 42.18
CA LEU A 51 18.06 34.13 40.72
C LEU A 51 18.43 35.44 40.02
N LEU A 52 18.04 36.60 40.57
CA LEU A 52 18.44 37.91 40.05
C LEU A 52 19.94 38.20 40.19
N LEU A 53 20.61 37.58 41.16
CA LEU A 53 22.07 37.64 41.26
C LEU A 53 22.74 36.75 40.22
N VAL A 54 22.19 35.56 39.95
CA VAL A 54 22.66 34.67 38.88
C VAL A 54 22.52 35.35 37.51
N THR A 55 21.41 36.03 37.23
CA THR A 55 21.21 36.77 35.96
C THR A 55 22.14 37.97 35.79
N LYS A 56 22.68 38.53 36.89
CA LYS A 56 23.70 39.59 36.84
C LYS A 56 25.12 39.06 36.74
N ALA A 57 25.37 37.85 37.25
CA ALA A 57 26.68 37.20 37.24
C ALA A 57 27.01 36.54 35.89
N VAL A 58 26.00 36.31 35.06
CA VAL A 58 26.10 35.64 33.75
C VAL A 58 25.64 36.61 32.65
N ARG A 59 26.43 36.77 31.58
CA ARG A 59 26.05 37.61 30.43
C ARG A 59 25.04 36.89 29.54
N ALA A 60 24.03 37.63 29.08
CA ALA A 60 23.01 37.16 28.16
C ALA A 60 23.64 36.51 26.90
N GLY A 61 23.25 35.28 26.57
CA GLY A 61 23.71 34.59 25.35
C GLY A 61 25.13 33.99 25.37
N GLU A 62 25.87 34.07 26.49
CA GLU A 62 27.22 33.50 26.65
C GLU A 62 27.25 32.27 27.59
N VAL A 63 26.09 31.71 27.94
CA VAL A 63 25.99 30.61 28.90
C VAL A 63 26.30 29.28 28.21
N GLU A 64 27.32 28.56 28.65
CA GLU A 64 27.60 27.19 28.19
C GLU A 64 26.53 26.20 28.69
N ALA A 65 26.33 25.09 27.97
CA ALA A 65 25.35 24.06 28.32
C ALA A 65 25.55 23.49 29.74
N GLN A 66 26.80 23.27 30.14
CA GLN A 66 27.15 22.77 31.47
C GLN A 66 26.82 23.77 32.58
N THR A 67 26.93 25.08 32.29
CA THR A 67 26.57 26.16 33.21
C THR A 67 25.06 26.28 33.35
N ARG A 68 24.29 26.13 32.25
CA ARG A 68 22.82 26.04 32.30
C ARG A 68 22.37 24.86 33.17
N LYS A 69 22.96 23.68 32.99
CA LYS A 69 22.66 22.49 33.79
C LYS A 69 22.88 22.72 35.30
N LYS A 70 24.01 23.35 35.68
CA LYS A 70 24.29 23.72 37.08
C LYS A 70 23.26 24.70 37.67
N ILE A 71 22.83 25.69 36.89
CA ILE A 71 21.77 26.63 37.29
C ILE A 71 20.45 25.87 37.49
N PHE A 72 20.11 24.96 36.58
CA PHE A 72 18.89 24.16 36.66
C PHE A 72 18.88 23.23 37.87
N GLU A 73 20.00 22.58 38.19
CA GLU A 73 20.16 21.78 39.42
C GLU A 73 20.02 22.63 40.69
N ALA A 74 20.47 23.88 40.68
CA ALA A 74 20.37 24.78 41.82
C ALA A 74 18.95 25.34 42.03
N VAL A 75 18.19 25.61 40.96
CA VAL A 75 16.79 26.06 41.05
C VAL A 75 15.86 24.90 41.40
N GLY A 76 16.02 23.75 40.74
CA GLY A 76 15.13 22.60 40.82
C GLY A 76 13.73 22.86 40.25
N PHE A 77 12.91 21.81 40.21
CA PHE A 77 11.53 21.90 39.67
C PHE A 77 10.50 22.41 40.68
N THR A 78 10.83 22.43 41.98
CA THR A 78 9.88 22.78 43.04
C THR A 78 9.49 24.27 42.98
N PHE A 79 10.45 25.15 42.70
CA PHE A 79 10.23 26.59 42.63
C PHE A 79 9.36 27.01 41.43
N PRO A 80 9.66 26.61 40.16
CA PRO A 80 8.76 26.86 39.04
C PRO A 80 7.35 26.30 39.26
N ASN A 81 7.23 25.12 39.89
CA ASN A 81 5.94 24.53 40.20
C ASN A 81 5.11 25.36 41.20
N ARG A 82 5.75 25.95 42.21
CA ARG A 82 5.08 26.88 43.14
C ARG A 82 4.65 28.17 42.45
N LEU A 83 5.51 28.73 41.58
CA LEU A 83 5.19 29.91 40.78
C LEU A 83 3.95 29.68 39.89
N LEU A 84 3.87 28.53 39.22
CA LEU A 84 2.71 28.15 38.39
C LEU A 84 1.43 27.93 39.21
N ALA A 85 1.53 27.52 40.48
CA ALA A 85 0.40 27.27 41.37
C ALA A 85 -0.08 28.52 42.13
N SER A 86 0.69 29.61 42.11
CA SER A 86 0.38 30.83 42.84
C SER A 86 -0.84 31.55 42.25
N LYS A 87 -1.79 31.91 43.12
CA LYS A 87 -3.04 32.61 42.76
C LYS A 87 -3.02 34.10 43.08
N HIS A 88 -2.02 34.57 43.82
CA HIS A 88 -1.94 35.96 44.28
C HIS A 88 -0.69 36.60 43.70
N THR A 89 -0.85 37.66 42.91
CA THR A 89 0.26 38.47 42.38
C THR A 89 0.42 39.75 43.21
N PRO A 90 1.62 40.36 43.20
CA PRO A 90 1.84 41.61 43.92
C PRO A 90 0.91 42.72 43.41
N GLU A 91 0.50 43.62 44.30
CA GLU A 91 -0.35 44.77 43.95
C GLU A 91 0.30 45.59 42.82
N GLY A 92 -0.47 45.88 41.77
CA GLY A 92 0.00 46.60 40.58
C GLY A 92 0.64 45.74 39.49
N CYS A 93 0.77 44.43 39.68
CA CYS A 93 1.25 43.50 38.64
C CYS A 93 0.10 42.71 37.99
N PRO A 94 0.21 42.34 36.70
CA PRO A 94 -0.77 41.44 36.06
C PRO A 94 -0.93 40.11 36.82
N ASP A 95 -2.13 39.56 36.82
CA ASP A 95 -2.51 38.29 37.48
C ASP A 95 -1.71 37.06 36.96
N TYR A 96 -1.12 37.15 35.77
CA TYR A 96 -0.31 36.09 35.17
C TYR A 96 1.20 36.20 35.47
N THR A 97 1.66 37.23 36.21
CA THR A 97 3.10 37.52 36.37
C THR A 97 3.92 36.34 36.91
N PHE A 98 3.44 35.68 37.96
CA PHE A 98 4.14 34.50 38.51
C PHE A 98 4.06 33.29 37.59
N ARG A 99 2.95 33.13 36.86
CA ARG A 99 2.81 32.07 35.85
C ARG A 99 3.78 32.29 34.70
N ALA A 100 3.91 33.52 34.18
CA ALA A 100 4.87 33.89 33.14
C ALA A 100 6.31 33.56 33.55
N LEU A 101 6.68 33.91 34.79
CA LEU A 101 8.00 33.58 35.31
C LEU A 101 8.24 32.06 35.45
N GLY A 102 7.25 31.34 35.97
CA GLY A 102 7.33 29.88 36.09
C GLY A 102 7.53 29.21 34.73
N ILE A 103 6.81 29.67 33.69
CA ILE A 103 6.95 29.17 32.32
C ILE A 103 8.31 29.56 31.73
N ALA A 104 8.79 30.79 31.91
CA ALA A 104 10.11 31.22 31.43
C ALA A 104 11.25 30.34 31.99
N LEU A 105 11.18 29.98 33.27
CA LEU A 105 12.13 29.04 33.88
C LEU A 105 12.02 27.65 33.25
N LEU A 106 10.81 27.11 33.08
CA LEU A 106 10.63 25.80 32.42
C LEU A 106 11.03 25.82 30.95
N ALA A 107 10.82 26.91 30.23
CA ALA A 107 11.23 27.08 28.84
C ALA A 107 12.74 27.02 28.71
N SER A 108 13.46 27.64 29.65
CA SER A 108 14.91 27.51 29.74
C SER A 108 15.33 26.05 29.98
N PHE A 109 14.62 25.31 30.85
CA PHE A 109 14.93 23.90 31.13
C PHE A 109 14.68 23.02 29.91
N CYS A 110 13.65 23.33 29.12
CA CYS A 110 13.32 22.59 27.90
C CYS A 110 14.32 22.74 26.75
N THR A 111 15.32 23.63 26.89
CA THR A 111 16.46 23.68 25.96
C THR A 111 17.44 22.51 26.13
N ASP A 112 17.34 21.79 27.26
CA ASP A 112 18.10 20.57 27.54
C ASP A 112 17.17 19.35 27.40
N PRO A 113 17.47 18.39 26.50
CA PRO A 113 16.62 17.21 26.28
C PRO A 113 16.42 16.33 27.53
N GLU A 114 17.41 16.22 28.42
CA GLU A 114 17.28 15.39 29.64
C GLU A 114 16.29 16.00 30.63
N LEU A 115 16.24 17.34 30.68
CA LEU A 115 15.34 18.08 31.54
C LEU A 115 13.94 18.20 30.94
N ALA A 116 13.82 18.39 29.63
CA ALA A 116 12.55 18.39 28.91
C ALA A 116 11.78 17.06 29.08
N ALA A 117 12.50 15.94 29.17
CA ALA A 117 11.94 14.61 29.39
C ALA A 117 11.50 14.33 30.85
N GLN A 118 11.79 15.22 31.80
CA GLN A 118 11.46 14.98 33.21
C GLN A 118 9.95 14.99 33.44
N PRO A 119 9.40 14.08 34.27
CA PRO A 119 7.97 14.07 34.62
C PRO A 119 7.48 15.40 35.20
N ALA A 120 8.36 16.15 35.87
CA ALA A 120 8.06 17.46 36.42
C ALA A 120 7.69 18.50 35.34
N VAL A 121 8.26 18.39 34.13
CA VAL A 121 7.93 19.22 32.96
C VAL A 121 6.71 18.64 32.23
N LEU A 122 6.72 17.34 31.96
CA LEU A 122 5.64 16.66 31.23
C LEU A 122 4.28 16.81 31.93
N ASN A 123 4.25 16.86 33.26
CA ASN A 123 3.02 17.10 34.03
C ASN A 123 2.47 18.54 33.93
N LYS A 124 3.20 19.45 33.27
CA LYS A 124 2.78 20.85 33.04
C LYS A 124 2.24 21.12 31.64
N ILE A 125 2.19 20.11 30.76
CA ILE A 125 1.63 20.24 29.40
C ILE A 125 0.22 20.86 29.43
N SER A 126 -0.66 20.46 30.35
CA SER A 126 -2.00 21.05 30.47
C SER A 126 -1.97 22.54 30.82
N VAL A 127 -1.01 22.98 31.65
CA VAL A 127 -0.81 24.39 32.01
C VAL A 127 -0.32 25.18 30.80
N PHE A 128 0.54 24.60 29.97
CA PHE A 128 0.99 25.20 28.70
C PHE A 128 -0.18 25.34 27.72
N ASN A 129 -0.99 24.29 27.57
CA ASN A 129 -2.18 24.26 26.71
C ASN A 129 -3.20 25.34 27.09
N GLU A 130 -3.45 25.54 28.38
CA GLU A 130 -4.32 26.61 28.88
C GLU A 130 -3.82 28.01 28.48
N VAL A 131 -2.50 28.24 28.48
CA VAL A 131 -1.92 29.55 28.11
C VAL A 131 -2.13 29.84 26.63
N LEU A 132 -1.99 28.83 25.77
CA LEU A 132 -2.22 28.98 24.33
C LEU A 132 -3.67 29.35 23.99
N VAL A 133 -4.62 28.83 24.75
CA VAL A 133 -6.06 29.05 24.52
C VAL A 133 -6.58 30.29 25.27
N ALA A 134 -5.85 30.79 26.27
CA ALA A 134 -6.22 31.97 27.02
C ALA A 134 -6.22 33.21 26.12
N GLN A 135 -7.40 33.61 25.65
CA GLN A 135 -7.61 34.82 24.87
C GLN A 135 -7.45 36.05 25.77
N ARG A 136 -6.43 36.87 25.52
CA ARG A 136 -6.20 38.15 26.18
C ARG A 136 -5.76 39.20 25.16
N ASP A 137 -5.92 40.48 25.49
CA ASP A 137 -5.57 41.60 24.62
C ASP A 137 -4.13 41.45 24.09
N THR A 138 -4.02 41.33 22.77
CA THR A 138 -2.77 41.01 22.08
C THR A 138 -1.73 42.12 22.19
N ASN A 139 -2.05 43.30 22.73
CA ASN A 139 -1.11 44.42 22.90
C ASN A 139 -0.20 44.28 24.13
N ASP A 140 -0.42 43.30 25.00
CA ASP A 140 0.42 43.06 26.17
C ASP A 140 1.71 42.30 25.80
N SER A 141 2.81 43.05 25.70
CA SER A 141 4.14 42.49 25.42
C SER A 141 4.58 41.43 26.42
N SER A 142 4.22 41.55 27.70
CA SER A 142 4.62 40.60 28.75
C SER A 142 3.88 39.27 28.62
N PHE A 143 2.64 39.30 28.16
CA PHE A 143 1.87 38.10 27.86
C PHE A 143 2.37 37.41 26.58
N ARG A 144 2.82 38.16 25.56
CA ARG A 144 3.43 37.58 24.35
C ARG A 144 4.68 36.77 24.65
N PHE A 145 5.56 37.29 25.51
CA PHE A 145 6.74 36.55 25.96
C PHE A 145 6.40 35.24 26.66
N MET A 146 5.35 35.25 27.49
CA MET A 146 4.86 34.04 28.14
C MET A 146 4.34 33.00 27.13
N ILE A 147 3.74 33.44 26.02
CA ILE A 147 3.34 32.55 24.91
C ILE A 147 4.57 31.98 24.20
N ASP A 148 5.58 32.81 23.88
CA ASP A 148 6.82 32.34 23.26
C ASP A 148 7.54 31.28 24.12
N ASP A 149 7.66 31.55 25.43
CA ASP A 149 8.23 30.60 26.39
C ASP A 149 7.39 29.31 26.46
N THR A 150 6.06 29.42 26.30
CA THR A 150 5.17 28.25 26.23
C THR A 150 5.44 27.41 24.98
N TYR A 151 5.58 28.02 23.80
CA TYR A 151 5.95 27.30 22.58
C TYR A 151 7.34 26.67 22.70
N GLN A 152 8.30 27.34 23.32
CA GLN A 152 9.62 26.78 23.56
C GLN A 152 9.56 25.53 24.45
N CYS A 153 8.73 25.54 25.51
CA CYS A 153 8.48 24.34 26.31
C CYS A 153 7.94 23.19 25.45
N LEU A 154 6.90 23.45 24.67
CA LEU A 154 6.23 22.43 23.87
C LEU A 154 7.12 21.87 22.75
N VAL A 155 7.91 22.71 22.09
CA VAL A 155 8.90 22.30 21.09
C VAL A 155 10.00 21.44 21.73
N GLY A 156 10.53 21.85 22.88
CA GLY A 156 11.52 21.06 23.63
C GLY A 156 10.98 19.69 24.04
N ILE A 157 9.72 19.62 24.49
CA ILE A 157 9.04 18.34 24.79
C ILE A 157 8.83 17.52 23.51
N ALA A 158 8.43 18.13 22.39
CA ALA A 158 8.22 17.40 21.14
C ALA A 158 9.52 16.76 20.61
N ALA A 159 10.67 17.33 20.94
CA ALA A 159 11.98 16.83 20.51
C ALA A 159 12.50 15.62 21.31
N VAL A 160 11.91 15.29 22.47
CA VAL A 160 12.39 14.16 23.31
C VAL A 160 11.67 12.83 23.00
N PRO A 161 12.33 11.67 23.18
CA PRO A 161 11.68 10.37 23.03
C PRO A 161 10.43 10.23 23.90
N GLY A 162 9.29 9.89 23.29
CA GLY A 162 8.00 9.77 23.98
C GLY A 162 7.28 11.10 24.25
N GLY A 163 7.93 12.25 24.07
CA GLY A 163 7.33 13.57 24.24
C GLY A 163 6.12 13.84 23.33
N PRO A 164 6.19 13.58 22.01
CA PRO A 164 5.02 13.69 21.12
C PRO A 164 3.80 12.90 21.61
N ARG A 165 4.02 11.71 22.20
CA ARG A 165 2.94 10.88 22.76
C ARG A 165 2.26 11.57 23.96
N GLU A 166 3.05 12.18 24.84
CA GLU A 166 2.52 12.94 26.00
C GLU A 166 1.79 14.22 25.57
N LEU A 167 2.30 14.91 24.55
CA LEU A 167 1.64 16.11 24.00
C LEU A 167 0.26 15.76 23.43
N VAL A 168 0.18 14.70 22.62
CA VAL A 168 -1.08 14.23 22.04
C VAL A 168 -2.04 13.73 23.12
N SER A 169 -1.57 12.94 24.09
CA SER A 169 -2.43 12.37 25.14
C SER A 169 -3.03 13.45 26.05
N LYS A 170 -2.35 14.58 26.24
CA LYS A 170 -2.80 15.71 27.07
C LYS A 170 -3.52 16.81 26.30
N GLY A 171 -3.97 16.54 25.07
CA GLY A 171 -4.87 17.42 24.31
C GLY A 171 -4.19 18.61 23.62
N THR A 172 -2.85 18.59 23.49
CA THR A 172 -2.10 19.71 22.88
C THR A 172 -2.53 20.00 21.45
N VAL A 173 -2.85 18.96 20.67
CA VAL A 173 -3.30 19.08 19.28
C VAL A 173 -4.53 19.99 19.16
N SER A 174 -5.56 19.76 19.97
CA SER A 174 -6.78 20.58 20.02
C SER A 174 -6.46 22.06 20.34
N CYS A 175 -5.59 22.30 21.32
CA CYS A 175 -5.19 23.65 21.71
C CYS A 175 -4.42 24.39 20.60
N LEU A 176 -3.55 23.68 19.87
CA LEU A 176 -2.84 24.25 18.71
C LEU A 176 -3.80 24.59 17.56
N CYS A 177 -4.76 23.71 17.26
CA CYS A 177 -5.82 23.98 16.28
C CYS A 177 -6.61 25.24 16.67
N GLN A 178 -7.02 25.34 17.93
CA GLN A 178 -7.75 26.50 18.42
C GLN A 178 -6.92 27.79 18.36
N ALA A 179 -5.64 27.75 18.73
CA ALA A 179 -4.75 28.90 18.66
C ALA A 179 -4.63 29.43 17.22
N TYR A 180 -4.56 28.53 16.24
CA TYR A 180 -4.56 28.90 14.83
C TYR A 180 -5.93 29.46 14.38
N LEU A 181 -7.02 28.74 14.66
CA LEU A 181 -8.38 29.11 14.21
C LEU A 181 -8.86 30.45 14.79
N LYS A 182 -8.41 30.79 16.00
CA LYS A 182 -8.71 32.05 16.69
C LYS A 182 -7.77 33.20 16.31
N ASP A 183 -6.82 32.97 15.40
CA ASP A 183 -5.81 33.95 14.98
C ASP A 183 -5.00 34.52 16.16
N CYS A 184 -4.62 33.66 17.11
CA CYS A 184 -3.85 34.06 18.29
C CYS A 184 -2.41 34.47 17.92
N TYR A 185 -1.75 35.21 18.82
CA TYR A 185 -0.31 35.42 18.75
C TYR A 185 0.42 34.06 18.75
N GLY A 186 1.37 33.88 17.84
CA GLY A 186 2.08 32.61 17.67
C GLY A 186 1.34 31.55 16.83
N ARG A 187 0.27 31.91 16.10
CA ARG A 187 -0.41 31.00 15.16
C ARG A 187 0.53 30.22 14.23
N ASP A 188 1.60 30.84 13.73
CA ASP A 188 2.55 30.19 12.83
C ASP A 188 3.43 29.17 13.58
N GLN A 189 3.81 29.46 14.83
CA GLN A 189 4.44 28.48 15.73
C GLN A 189 3.49 27.31 16.04
N ALA A 190 2.20 27.61 16.23
CA ALA A 190 1.17 26.59 16.43
C ALA A 190 1.09 25.62 15.25
N LEU A 191 1.00 26.18 14.04
CA LEU A 191 0.92 25.41 12.80
C LEU A 191 2.19 24.58 12.56
N HIS A 192 3.36 25.14 12.84
CA HIS A 192 4.64 24.43 12.71
C HIS A 192 4.75 23.25 13.68
N LEU A 193 4.46 23.46 14.97
CA LEU A 193 4.47 22.39 15.97
C LEU A 193 3.43 21.31 15.65
N LEU A 194 2.25 21.72 15.20
CA LEU A 194 1.18 20.79 14.81
C LEU A 194 1.59 19.94 13.61
N THR A 195 2.29 20.53 12.63
CA THR A 195 2.86 19.81 11.49
C THR A 195 3.88 18.75 11.94
N GLY A 196 4.75 19.07 12.90
CA GLY A 196 5.70 18.12 13.48
C GLY A 196 5.02 16.97 14.24
N LEU A 197 3.94 17.26 14.98
CA LEU A 197 3.15 16.24 15.68
C LEU A 197 2.40 15.33 14.70
N LEU A 198 1.82 15.88 13.64
CA LEU A 198 1.14 15.09 12.60
C LEU A 198 2.13 14.21 11.82
N THR A 199 3.33 14.71 11.54
CA THR A 199 4.38 13.93 10.87
C THR A 199 4.89 12.76 11.72
N SER A 200 4.96 12.93 13.05
CA SER A 200 5.51 11.91 13.96
C SER A 200 4.47 10.96 14.57
N MET A 201 3.21 11.40 14.70
CA MET A 201 2.17 10.72 15.47
C MET A 201 0.78 10.76 14.77
N GLU A 202 0.75 10.80 13.43
CA GLU A 202 -0.44 10.99 12.58
C GLU A 202 -1.69 10.28 13.10
N ALA A 203 -1.66 8.95 13.19
CA ALA A 203 -2.83 8.15 13.57
C ALA A 203 -3.40 8.54 14.94
N LYS A 204 -2.54 8.81 15.94
CA LYS A 204 -2.99 9.19 17.29
C LYS A 204 -3.52 10.62 17.35
N CYS A 205 -2.94 11.53 16.57
CA CYS A 205 -3.42 12.90 16.45
C CYS A 205 -4.86 12.91 15.91
N TRP A 206 -5.10 12.15 14.84
CA TRP A 206 -6.44 12.01 14.26
C TRP A 206 -7.40 11.31 15.21
N GLU A 207 -7.03 10.19 15.83
CA GLU A 207 -7.87 9.47 16.81
C GLU A 207 -8.38 10.39 17.94
N LYS A 208 -7.51 11.26 18.48
CA LYS A 208 -7.82 12.11 19.64
C LYS A 208 -8.45 13.45 19.30
N SER A 209 -8.19 14.00 18.12
CA SER A 209 -8.52 15.39 17.79
C SER A 209 -9.12 15.58 16.39
N THR A 210 -9.77 14.54 15.85
CA THR A 210 -10.49 14.60 14.55
C THR A 210 -11.32 15.88 14.35
N PRO A 211 -12.23 16.30 15.26
CA PRO A 211 -13.10 17.45 14.98
C PRO A 211 -12.31 18.75 14.81
N ASP A 212 -11.34 19.02 15.71
CA ASP A 212 -10.51 20.22 15.64
C ASP A 212 -9.62 20.23 14.39
N LEU A 213 -9.11 19.05 13.99
CA LEU A 213 -8.29 18.89 12.78
C LEU A 213 -9.12 19.10 11.50
N ILE A 214 -10.36 18.60 11.44
CA ILE A 214 -11.27 18.86 10.31
C ILE A 214 -11.63 20.35 10.21
N GLU A 215 -11.85 21.01 11.35
CA GLU A 215 -12.13 22.44 11.38
C GLU A 215 -10.93 23.27 10.91
N LEU A 216 -9.73 22.93 11.39
CA LEU A 216 -8.48 23.55 10.93
C LEU A 216 -8.26 23.32 9.42
N LEU A 217 -8.41 22.09 8.93
CA LEU A 217 -8.29 21.76 7.51
C LEU A 217 -9.33 22.50 6.67
N SER A 218 -10.56 22.69 7.20
CA SER A 218 -11.57 23.52 6.54
C SER A 218 -11.12 24.97 6.39
N SER A 219 -10.44 25.52 7.38
CA SER A 219 -9.86 26.87 7.28
C SER A 219 -8.71 26.90 6.27
N LEU A 220 -7.73 26.02 6.40
CA LEU A 220 -6.55 25.97 5.53
C LEU A 220 -6.92 25.74 4.06
N SER A 221 -7.85 24.82 3.78
CA SER A 221 -8.32 24.55 2.42
C SER A 221 -9.05 25.75 1.82
N ARG A 222 -9.86 26.47 2.61
CA ARG A 222 -10.55 27.69 2.18
C ARG A 222 -9.54 28.80 1.89
N ASP A 223 -8.53 28.98 2.73
CA ASP A 223 -7.48 29.97 2.53
C ASP A 223 -6.68 29.63 1.26
N PHE A 224 -6.37 28.35 1.03
CA PHE A 224 -5.72 27.88 -0.20
C PHE A 224 -6.55 28.15 -1.46
N HIS A 225 -7.86 27.90 -1.40
CA HIS A 225 -8.77 28.20 -2.50
C HIS A 225 -8.82 29.71 -2.81
N LYS A 226 -8.75 30.58 -1.78
CA LYS A 226 -8.85 32.03 -1.93
C LYS A 226 -7.52 32.71 -2.25
N ALA A 227 -6.39 32.16 -1.82
CA ALA A 227 -5.08 32.82 -1.90
C ALA A 227 -4.66 33.12 -3.35
N GLU A 228 -4.44 34.39 -3.68
CA GLU A 228 -4.01 34.81 -5.03
C GLU A 228 -2.49 35.07 -5.10
N ASP A 229 -1.86 35.28 -3.95
CA ASP A 229 -0.45 35.62 -3.76
C ASP A 229 0.46 34.37 -3.69
N LEU A 230 1.70 34.56 -3.21
CA LEU A 230 2.66 33.47 -3.03
C LEU A 230 2.28 32.51 -1.90
N ASN A 231 1.34 32.88 -1.02
CA ASN A 231 0.95 32.04 0.11
C ASN A 231 0.30 30.73 -0.33
N LYS A 232 -0.36 30.69 -1.49
CA LYS A 232 -0.95 29.46 -2.05
C LYS A 232 0.06 28.33 -2.24
N PHE A 233 1.32 28.65 -2.55
CA PHE A 233 2.38 27.65 -2.71
C PHE A 233 2.88 27.13 -1.36
N LYS A 234 2.99 28.00 -0.35
CA LYS A 234 3.28 27.59 1.04
C LYS A 234 2.17 26.67 1.57
N LEU A 235 0.92 26.99 1.27
CA LEU A 235 -0.21 26.14 1.66
C LEU A 235 -0.19 24.77 0.97
N CYS A 236 0.37 24.63 -0.25
CA CYS A 236 0.60 23.30 -0.83
C CYS A 236 1.55 22.44 0.02
N GLU A 237 2.61 23.05 0.56
CA GLU A 237 3.58 22.37 1.42
C GLU A 237 2.99 22.00 2.77
N VAL A 238 2.03 22.78 3.29
CA VAL A 238 1.43 22.52 4.61
C VAL A 238 0.28 21.51 4.53
N LEU A 239 -0.62 21.64 3.54
CA LEU A 239 -1.92 20.94 3.53
C LEU A 239 -1.80 19.41 3.58
N HIS A 240 -0.75 18.83 2.99
CA HIS A 240 -0.60 17.38 2.94
C HIS A 240 -0.43 16.74 4.34
N HIS A 241 0.17 17.47 5.30
CA HIS A 241 0.30 17.00 6.69
C HIS A 241 -1.04 16.92 7.44
N PHE A 242 -2.07 17.58 6.92
CA PHE A 242 -3.42 17.65 7.50
C PHE A 242 -4.43 16.77 6.77
N LEU A 243 -3.98 15.85 5.91
CA LEU A 243 -4.86 14.83 5.36
C LEU A 243 -5.01 13.69 6.40
N PRO A 244 -6.23 13.17 6.63
CA PRO A 244 -6.41 12.03 7.52
C PRO A 244 -5.91 10.72 6.90
N PRO A 245 -5.46 9.76 7.73
CA PRO A 245 -4.95 8.46 7.28
C PRO A 245 -6.02 7.58 6.64
N GLU A 246 -7.28 7.78 7.03
CA GLU A 246 -8.45 7.15 6.42
C GLU A 246 -9.26 8.17 5.61
N PRO A 247 -10.08 7.73 4.64
CA PRO A 247 -10.86 8.63 3.78
C PRO A 247 -12.07 9.30 4.49
N VAL A 248 -11.90 9.73 5.74
CA VAL A 248 -12.89 10.34 6.63
C VAL A 248 -13.57 11.56 6.02
N LEU A 249 -12.85 12.33 5.19
CA LEU A 249 -13.40 13.55 4.56
C LEU A 249 -14.58 13.28 3.63
N LEU A 250 -14.71 12.07 3.07
CA LEU A 250 -15.84 11.71 2.22
C LEU A 250 -17.14 11.48 3.01
N GLY A 251 -17.04 11.21 4.31
CA GLY A 251 -18.18 10.91 5.18
C GLY A 251 -18.97 12.14 5.67
N SER A 252 -18.52 13.37 5.37
CA SER A 252 -19.18 14.59 5.85
C SER A 252 -19.22 15.69 4.79
N ALA A 253 -20.26 16.54 4.83
CA ALA A 253 -20.40 17.67 3.92
C ALA A 253 -19.23 18.67 4.06
N GLN A 254 -18.74 18.87 5.28
CA GLN A 254 -17.58 19.72 5.57
C GLN A 254 -16.29 19.14 4.98
N GLY A 255 -16.05 17.85 5.13
CA GLY A 255 -14.89 17.17 4.54
C GLY A 255 -14.90 17.21 3.01
N VAL A 256 -16.06 16.94 2.39
CA VAL A 256 -16.24 17.06 0.93
C VAL A 256 -15.98 18.50 0.47
N GLN A 257 -16.36 19.51 1.27
CA GLN A 257 -16.05 20.91 0.96
C GLN A 257 -14.54 21.21 1.05
N CYS A 258 -13.81 20.58 1.97
CA CYS A 258 -12.34 20.68 2.01
C CYS A 258 -11.72 20.15 0.72
N LEU A 259 -12.15 18.96 0.27
CA LEU A 259 -11.69 18.35 -0.98
C LEU A 259 -12.00 19.24 -2.19
N LYS A 260 -13.21 19.84 -2.24
CA LYS A 260 -13.59 20.83 -3.27
C LYS A 260 -12.63 22.02 -3.30
N ASN A 261 -12.38 22.63 -2.14
CA ASN A 261 -11.51 23.80 -2.03
C ASN A 261 -10.07 23.48 -2.52
N MET A 262 -9.54 22.33 -2.09
CA MET A 262 -8.22 21.87 -2.54
C MET A 262 -8.18 21.57 -4.04
N CYS A 263 -9.21 20.92 -4.57
CA CYS A 263 -9.33 20.64 -5.99
C CYS A 263 -9.32 21.93 -6.84
N TYR A 264 -10.13 22.93 -6.46
CA TYR A 264 -10.14 24.21 -7.15
C TYR A 264 -8.83 24.99 -7.04
N GLY A 265 -8.20 24.98 -5.85
CA GLY A 265 -6.91 25.63 -5.64
C GLY A 265 -5.82 25.01 -6.52
N LEU A 266 -5.73 23.67 -6.54
CA LEU A 266 -4.80 22.93 -7.40
C LEU A 266 -5.07 23.17 -8.89
N ALA A 267 -6.33 23.12 -9.31
CA ALA A 267 -6.70 23.37 -10.70
C ALA A 267 -6.31 24.78 -11.15
N ARG A 268 -6.45 25.79 -10.30
CA ARG A 268 -6.03 27.16 -10.61
C ARG A 268 -4.51 27.29 -10.70
N ILE A 269 -3.78 26.66 -9.79
CA ILE A 269 -2.30 26.67 -9.80
C ILE A 269 -1.78 25.96 -11.04
N LEU A 270 -2.15 24.69 -11.25
CA LEU A 270 -1.58 23.83 -12.29
C LEU A 270 -2.01 24.20 -13.72
N ARG A 271 -3.08 24.99 -13.90
CA ARG A 271 -3.44 25.59 -15.20
C ARG A 271 -2.62 26.84 -15.56
N SER A 272 -1.85 27.38 -14.62
CA SER A 272 -1.02 28.56 -14.82
C SER A 272 0.37 28.19 -15.37
N LYS A 273 1.07 29.17 -15.94
CA LYS A 273 2.49 29.00 -16.26
C LYS A 273 3.31 29.11 -14.97
N LEU A 274 3.95 28.02 -14.55
CA LEU A 274 4.67 27.91 -13.28
C LEU A 274 6.15 27.59 -13.50
N ASN A 275 6.98 27.95 -12.52
CA ASN A 275 8.33 27.39 -12.39
C ASN A 275 8.32 26.12 -11.51
N ALA A 276 9.46 25.43 -11.43
CA ALA A 276 9.58 24.18 -10.66
C ALA A 276 9.25 24.37 -9.17
N CYS A 277 9.76 25.41 -8.52
CA CYS A 277 9.49 25.71 -7.10
C CYS A 277 7.99 25.88 -6.79
N GLN A 278 7.21 26.34 -7.76
CA GLN A 278 5.76 26.55 -7.63
C GLN A 278 4.94 25.31 -7.99
N ARG A 279 5.36 24.60 -9.04
CA ARG A 279 4.65 23.42 -9.55
C ARG A 279 4.85 22.20 -8.66
N ASN A 280 6.06 21.98 -8.15
CA ASN A 280 6.44 20.76 -7.44
C ASN A 280 5.61 20.57 -6.15
N PRO A 281 5.41 21.58 -5.28
CA PRO A 281 4.54 21.44 -4.11
C PRO A 281 3.08 21.12 -4.48
N ALA A 282 2.58 21.69 -5.59
CA ALA A 282 1.22 21.42 -6.05
C ALA A 282 1.04 19.97 -6.55
N LEU A 283 2.03 19.43 -7.27
CA LEU A 283 2.04 18.02 -7.68
C LEU A 283 2.14 17.08 -6.48
N LYS A 284 2.99 17.39 -5.49
CA LYS A 284 3.09 16.62 -4.25
C LYS A 284 1.77 16.60 -3.49
N LEU A 285 1.10 17.74 -3.33
CA LEU A 285 -0.22 17.79 -2.69
C LEU A 285 -1.28 16.97 -3.46
N ALA A 286 -1.30 17.08 -4.80
CA ALA A 286 -2.22 16.30 -5.62
C ALA A 286 -1.98 14.78 -5.47
N ALA A 287 -0.72 14.36 -5.42
CA ALA A 287 -0.35 12.96 -5.18
C ALA A 287 -0.80 12.46 -3.80
N CYS A 288 -0.62 13.26 -2.74
CA CYS A 288 -1.12 12.91 -1.41
C CYS A 288 -2.64 12.73 -1.39
N LEU A 289 -3.38 13.64 -2.04
CA LEU A 289 -4.84 13.50 -2.20
C LEU A 289 -5.22 12.23 -2.97
N THR A 290 -4.50 11.91 -4.05
CA THR A 290 -4.70 10.69 -4.83
C THR A 290 -4.43 9.43 -4.01
N ASN A 291 -3.38 9.40 -3.19
CA ASN A 291 -3.09 8.25 -2.33
C ASN A 291 -4.17 8.01 -1.28
N SER A 292 -4.72 9.07 -0.69
CA SER A 292 -5.74 8.95 0.37
C SER A 292 -7.18 8.76 -0.16
N TYR A 293 -7.51 9.31 -1.34
CA TYR A 293 -8.89 9.38 -1.84
C TYR A 293 -9.08 8.85 -3.26
N ASN A 294 -8.03 8.39 -3.93
CA ASN A 294 -8.04 8.02 -5.35
C ASN A 294 -8.68 9.14 -6.20
N SER A 295 -9.43 8.83 -7.25
CA SER A 295 -10.10 9.86 -8.08
C SER A 295 -11.29 10.56 -7.40
N GLN A 296 -11.68 10.17 -6.18
CA GLN A 296 -12.88 10.69 -5.52
C GLN A 296 -12.73 12.17 -5.10
N TRP A 297 -11.51 12.64 -4.80
CA TRP A 297 -11.29 14.06 -4.49
C TRP A 297 -11.52 14.97 -5.71
N LEU A 298 -11.33 14.45 -6.93
CA LEU A 298 -11.64 15.13 -8.17
C LEU A 298 -13.14 15.18 -8.43
N VAL A 299 -13.86 14.07 -8.17
CA VAL A 299 -15.32 14.01 -8.23
C VAL A 299 -15.95 15.02 -7.29
N ALA A 300 -15.46 15.10 -6.05
CA ALA A 300 -15.91 16.07 -5.07
C ALA A 300 -15.82 17.51 -5.62
N GLY A 301 -14.75 17.84 -6.34
CA GLY A 301 -14.52 19.14 -6.98
C GLY A 301 -15.34 19.46 -8.24
N LYS A 302 -16.24 18.58 -8.71
CA LYS A 302 -16.94 18.82 -9.99
C LYS A 302 -17.91 20.01 -9.95
N GLY A 303 -17.63 20.98 -10.83
CA GLY A 303 -18.62 21.82 -11.53
C GLY A 303 -18.51 21.61 -13.06
N ALA A 304 -19.43 22.16 -13.86
CA ALA A 304 -19.56 21.91 -15.31
C ALA A 304 -18.31 22.21 -16.21
N LYS A 305 -17.18 22.65 -15.63
CA LYS A 305 -15.87 22.91 -16.29
C LYS A 305 -14.72 22.01 -15.79
N SER A 306 -15.04 20.91 -15.11
CA SER A 306 -14.07 20.04 -14.41
C SER A 306 -13.52 18.87 -15.23
N SER A 307 -14.08 18.56 -16.41
CA SER A 307 -13.70 17.36 -17.19
C SER A 307 -12.29 17.40 -17.79
N THR A 308 -11.63 18.55 -17.79
CA THR A 308 -10.28 18.71 -18.38
C THR A 308 -9.16 18.69 -17.35
N PHE A 309 -9.47 18.73 -16.04
CA PHE A 309 -8.44 18.87 -15.03
C PHE A 309 -7.65 17.58 -14.79
N LEU A 310 -8.32 16.43 -14.71
CA LEU A 310 -7.64 15.14 -14.57
C LEU A 310 -6.65 14.87 -15.73
N PRO A 311 -7.05 15.00 -17.02
CA PRO A 311 -6.10 14.84 -18.12
C PRO A 311 -4.89 15.77 -18.04
N LEU A 312 -5.11 17.04 -17.67
CA LEU A 312 -4.02 18.00 -17.49
C LEU A 312 -3.06 17.55 -16.36
N LEU A 313 -3.62 17.12 -15.23
CA LEU A 313 -2.84 16.69 -14.06
C LEU A 313 -1.97 15.48 -14.39
N VAL A 314 -2.52 14.46 -15.06
CA VAL A 314 -1.79 13.27 -15.49
C VAL A 314 -0.71 13.64 -16.51
N ASN A 315 -1.03 14.50 -17.49
CA ASN A 315 -0.05 14.97 -18.47
C ASN A 315 1.13 15.70 -17.81
N LEU A 316 0.86 16.61 -16.85
CA LEU A 316 1.91 17.30 -16.11
C LEU A 316 2.80 16.34 -15.31
N ALA A 317 2.22 15.33 -14.68
CA ALA A 317 2.97 14.30 -13.97
C ALA A 317 3.85 13.48 -14.93
N CYS A 318 3.32 13.09 -16.09
CA CYS A 318 4.09 12.37 -17.11
C CYS A 318 5.26 13.20 -17.63
N VAL A 319 5.04 14.50 -17.93
CA VAL A 319 6.10 15.41 -18.36
C VAL A 319 7.19 15.50 -17.30
N GLU A 320 6.84 15.56 -16.01
CA GLU A 320 7.85 15.67 -14.95
C GLU A 320 8.67 14.40 -14.77
N VAL A 321 8.04 13.23 -14.88
CA VAL A 321 8.76 11.94 -14.88
C VAL A 321 9.76 11.90 -16.02
N ARG A 322 9.35 12.29 -17.22
CA ARG A 322 10.23 12.31 -18.40
C ARG A 322 11.40 13.27 -18.25
N LEU A 323 11.12 14.50 -17.83
CA LEU A 323 12.17 15.51 -17.58
C LEU A 323 13.19 15.05 -16.53
N SER A 324 12.76 14.23 -15.57
CA SER A 324 13.65 13.73 -14.52
C SER A 324 14.42 12.46 -14.92
N LEU A 325 13.91 11.65 -15.85
CA LEU A 325 14.40 10.29 -16.09
C LEU A 325 14.88 10.00 -17.52
N GLU A 326 14.51 10.77 -18.54
CA GLU A 326 14.95 10.53 -19.94
C GLU A 326 16.43 10.83 -20.18
N ASP A 327 17.02 11.78 -19.45
CA ASP A 327 18.45 12.08 -19.47
C ASP A 327 18.93 12.36 -18.03
N PRO A 328 19.16 11.28 -17.24
CA PRO A 328 19.34 11.41 -15.81
C PRO A 328 20.75 11.88 -15.46
N GLU A 329 20.91 13.15 -15.08
CA GLU A 329 22.06 13.54 -14.25
C GLU A 329 21.86 12.95 -12.83
N PRO A 330 22.80 12.15 -12.29
CA PRO A 330 22.60 11.43 -11.02
C PRO A 330 22.19 12.32 -9.85
N THR A 331 22.76 13.52 -9.78
CA THR A 331 22.46 14.54 -8.75
C THR A 331 21.03 15.08 -8.85
N ILE A 332 20.52 15.25 -10.07
CA ILE A 332 19.16 15.73 -10.33
C ILE A 332 18.14 14.65 -9.97
N VAL A 333 18.39 13.40 -10.36
CA VAL A 333 17.52 12.27 -9.99
C VAL A 333 17.41 12.14 -8.48
N ASP A 334 18.54 12.14 -7.77
CA ASP A 334 18.55 12.02 -6.32
C ASP A 334 17.79 13.17 -5.63
N THR A 335 17.84 14.37 -6.20
CA THR A 335 17.07 15.54 -5.70
C THR A 335 15.57 15.40 -5.97
N ASN A 336 15.18 14.78 -7.09
CA ASN A 336 13.80 14.73 -7.55
C ASN A 336 13.04 13.44 -7.18
N LYS A 337 13.65 12.46 -6.50
CA LYS A 337 13.01 11.17 -6.17
C LYS A 337 11.62 11.31 -5.55
N GLU A 338 11.46 12.21 -4.58
CA GLU A 338 10.16 12.45 -3.93
C GLU A 338 9.11 12.98 -4.90
N LEU A 339 9.51 13.89 -5.80
CA LEU A 339 8.61 14.47 -6.78
C LEU A 339 8.19 13.44 -7.82
N VAL A 340 9.14 12.67 -8.36
CA VAL A 340 8.83 11.62 -9.34
C VAL A 340 7.94 10.55 -8.71
N SER A 341 8.18 10.18 -7.44
CA SER A 341 7.32 9.26 -6.70
C SER A 341 5.89 9.80 -6.52
N ALA A 342 5.76 11.11 -6.26
CA ALA A 342 4.45 11.78 -6.24
C ALA A 342 3.78 11.74 -7.63
N CYS A 343 4.54 11.97 -8.70
CA CYS A 343 4.02 11.87 -10.07
C CYS A 343 3.58 10.45 -10.43
N TYR A 344 4.27 9.40 -9.96
CA TYR A 344 3.83 8.02 -10.17
C TYR A 344 2.44 7.74 -9.59
N ALA A 345 2.13 8.25 -8.40
CA ALA A 345 0.79 8.10 -7.81
C ALA A 345 -0.31 8.74 -8.69
N ILE A 346 -0.02 9.91 -9.25
CA ILE A 346 -0.94 10.61 -10.16
C ILE A 346 -1.12 9.82 -11.47
N ILE A 347 -0.03 9.29 -12.03
CA ILE A 347 -0.06 8.49 -13.26
C ILE A 347 -0.83 7.19 -13.03
N GLU A 348 -0.61 6.51 -11.90
CA GLU A 348 -1.33 5.29 -11.53
C GLU A 348 -2.85 5.54 -11.47
N MET A 349 -3.29 6.64 -10.86
CA MET A 349 -4.70 7.05 -10.90
C MET A 349 -5.19 7.31 -12.33
N GLY A 350 -4.35 7.90 -13.19
CA GLY A 350 -4.64 8.09 -14.61
C GLY A 350 -4.87 6.77 -15.35
N MET A 351 -4.03 5.76 -15.10
CA MET A 351 -4.16 4.41 -15.65
C MET A 351 -5.46 3.76 -15.17
N GLN A 352 -5.75 3.81 -13.85
CA GLN A 352 -6.99 3.27 -13.28
C GLN A 352 -8.26 3.93 -13.83
N GLU A 353 -8.25 5.23 -14.12
CA GLU A 353 -9.39 5.91 -14.74
C GLU A 353 -9.55 5.54 -16.22
N CYS A 354 -8.47 5.16 -16.91
CA CYS A 354 -8.56 4.69 -18.29
C CYS A 354 -9.24 3.32 -18.39
N THR A 355 -8.99 2.43 -17.43
CA THR A 355 -9.54 1.06 -17.41
C THR A 355 -10.99 0.97 -16.91
N LYS A 356 -11.52 2.01 -16.27
CA LYS A 356 -12.93 2.06 -15.85
C LYS A 356 -13.88 2.11 -17.04
N GLU A 357 -14.75 1.12 -17.14
CA GLU A 357 -15.84 1.07 -18.14
C GLU A 357 -16.98 2.03 -17.74
N ASP A 358 -17.44 1.95 -16.49
CA ASP A 358 -18.52 2.80 -15.96
C ASP A 358 -17.99 3.94 -15.07
N ALA A 359 -18.69 5.07 -15.07
CA ALA A 359 -18.44 6.24 -14.21
C ALA A 359 -17.04 6.87 -14.29
N SER A 360 -16.28 6.58 -15.36
CA SER A 360 -14.98 7.20 -15.67
C SER A 360 -15.04 8.73 -15.66
N LEU A 361 -13.98 9.36 -15.15
CA LEU A 361 -13.79 10.81 -15.24
C LEU A 361 -13.33 11.30 -16.62
N LEU A 362 -12.95 10.38 -17.50
CA LEU A 362 -12.34 10.62 -18.80
C LEU A 362 -13.28 10.22 -19.94
N THR A 363 -13.29 11.02 -21.01
CA THR A 363 -13.88 10.63 -22.30
C THR A 363 -12.94 9.70 -23.06
N ASP A 364 -13.43 8.95 -24.05
CA ASP A 364 -12.61 8.02 -24.83
C ASP A 364 -11.44 8.71 -25.54
N ASP A 365 -11.66 9.89 -26.12
CA ASP A 365 -10.59 10.71 -26.71
C ASP A 365 -9.51 11.09 -25.68
N GLN A 366 -9.91 11.40 -24.45
CA GLN A 366 -8.98 11.73 -23.37
C GLN A 366 -8.22 10.50 -22.91
N LYS A 367 -8.88 9.33 -22.81
CA LYS A 367 -8.22 8.06 -22.49
C LYS A 367 -7.13 7.75 -23.52
N LEU A 368 -7.45 7.83 -24.81
CA LEU A 368 -6.49 7.59 -25.89
C LEU A 368 -5.32 8.57 -25.86
N GLN A 369 -5.59 9.86 -25.61
CA GLN A 369 -4.54 10.86 -25.44
C GLN A 369 -3.62 10.52 -24.25
N LEU A 370 -4.20 10.19 -23.09
CA LEU A 370 -3.44 9.92 -21.87
C LEU A 370 -2.60 8.65 -21.99
N VAL A 371 -3.10 7.59 -22.62
CA VAL A 371 -2.32 6.37 -22.87
C VAL A 371 -1.03 6.68 -23.63
N ASN A 372 -1.08 7.55 -24.65
CA ASN A 372 0.12 7.96 -25.39
C ASN A 372 1.14 8.72 -24.52
N VAL A 373 0.69 9.64 -23.67
CA VAL A 373 1.60 10.39 -22.80
C VAL A 373 2.16 9.51 -21.68
N MET A 374 1.34 8.64 -21.10
CA MET A 374 1.77 7.68 -20.07
C MET A 374 2.77 6.67 -20.63
N LYS A 375 2.60 6.25 -21.90
CA LYS A 375 3.59 5.44 -22.62
C LYS A 375 4.95 6.11 -22.67
N GLU A 376 5.02 7.40 -23.03
CA GLU A 376 6.29 8.14 -23.06
C GLU A 376 6.93 8.22 -21.67
N ALA A 377 6.14 8.46 -20.62
CA ALA A 377 6.63 8.43 -19.24
C ALA A 377 7.15 7.05 -18.82
N CYS A 378 6.43 5.96 -19.17
CA CYS A 378 6.90 4.60 -18.91
C CYS A 378 8.18 4.28 -19.69
N GLY A 379 8.35 4.82 -20.91
CA GLY A 379 9.59 4.76 -21.66
C GLY A 379 10.78 5.36 -20.90
N ALA A 380 10.58 6.54 -20.29
CA ALA A 380 11.59 7.18 -19.43
C ALA A 380 11.92 6.34 -18.18
N VAL A 381 10.90 5.74 -17.54
CA VAL A 381 11.09 4.82 -16.41
C VAL A 381 11.91 3.60 -16.82
N ILE A 382 11.61 2.98 -17.96
CA ILE A 382 12.38 1.85 -18.50
C ILE A 382 13.83 2.27 -18.76
N TYR A 383 14.04 3.43 -19.39
CA TYR A 383 15.38 3.96 -19.67
C TYR A 383 16.19 4.16 -18.38
N TYR A 384 15.58 4.71 -17.33
CA TYR A 384 16.21 4.85 -16.02
C TYR A 384 16.53 3.49 -15.38
N LEU A 385 15.57 2.56 -15.36
CA LEU A 385 15.76 1.23 -14.74
C LEU A 385 16.86 0.41 -15.41
N LYS A 386 17.07 0.56 -16.73
CA LYS A 386 18.19 -0.08 -17.45
C LYS A 386 19.57 0.35 -16.95
N GLN A 387 19.68 1.51 -16.30
CA GLN A 387 20.94 2.08 -15.81
C GLN A 387 21.19 1.78 -14.33
N VAL A 388 20.25 1.13 -13.64
CA VAL A 388 20.35 0.87 -12.19
C VAL A 388 21.41 -0.20 -11.93
N GLY A 389 22.48 0.20 -11.24
CA GLY A 389 23.52 -0.70 -10.76
C GLY A 389 23.07 -1.54 -9.56
N GLN A 390 23.81 -2.61 -9.26
CA GLN A 390 23.51 -3.54 -8.15
C GLN A 390 23.44 -2.86 -6.78
N GLU A 391 24.24 -1.81 -6.55
CA GLU A 391 24.29 -1.10 -5.27
C GLU A 391 22.99 -0.33 -4.94
N LYS A 392 22.17 -0.03 -5.94
CA LYS A 392 20.90 0.72 -5.79
C LYS A 392 19.66 -0.17 -5.73
N MET A 393 19.82 -1.49 -5.73
CA MET A 393 18.69 -2.44 -5.75
C MET A 393 17.78 -2.35 -4.52
N GLU A 394 18.26 -1.74 -3.42
CA GLU A 394 17.50 -1.57 -2.18
C GLU A 394 16.89 -0.18 -2.04
N ASP A 395 17.14 0.72 -3.00
CA ASP A 395 16.62 2.09 -2.97
C ASP A 395 15.09 2.06 -3.16
N PRO A 396 14.29 2.58 -2.21
CA PRO A 396 12.83 2.62 -2.31
C PRO A 396 12.30 3.31 -3.59
N PHE A 397 13.09 4.20 -4.19
CA PHE A 397 12.75 4.84 -5.45
C PHE A 397 12.76 3.86 -6.63
N ILE A 398 13.65 2.86 -6.61
CA ILE A 398 13.63 1.78 -7.62
C ILE A 398 12.38 0.94 -7.44
N PHE A 399 12.00 0.64 -6.20
CA PHE A 399 10.75 -0.07 -5.94
C PHE A 399 9.54 0.70 -6.47
N ALA A 400 9.45 2.00 -6.20
CA ALA A 400 8.38 2.85 -6.73
C ALA A 400 8.36 2.87 -8.27
N SER A 401 9.54 2.89 -8.90
CA SER A 401 9.69 2.87 -10.37
C SER A 401 9.31 1.52 -10.99
N VAL A 402 9.68 0.41 -10.34
CA VAL A 402 9.25 -0.93 -10.75
C VAL A 402 7.74 -1.07 -10.56
N ARG A 403 7.18 -0.59 -9.45
CA ARG A 403 5.74 -0.65 -9.17
C ARG A 403 4.93 0.06 -10.26
N ILE A 404 5.24 1.32 -10.59
CA ILE A 404 4.48 2.06 -11.61
C ILE A 404 4.58 1.39 -12.98
N LEU A 405 5.75 0.83 -13.32
CA LEU A 405 5.91 0.07 -14.55
C LEU A 405 5.09 -1.23 -14.52
N SER A 406 5.03 -1.92 -13.37
CA SER A 406 4.20 -3.12 -13.23
C SER A 406 2.70 -2.82 -13.39
N VAL A 407 2.22 -1.65 -12.93
CA VAL A 407 0.84 -1.21 -13.20
C VAL A 407 0.63 -1.03 -14.71
N TRP A 408 1.57 -0.41 -15.42
CA TRP A 408 1.48 -0.28 -16.87
C TRP A 408 1.45 -1.65 -17.56
N LEU A 409 2.35 -2.57 -17.20
CA LEU A 409 2.44 -3.90 -17.79
C LEU A 409 1.20 -4.78 -17.53
N ALA A 410 0.43 -4.49 -16.47
CA ALA A 410 -0.82 -5.18 -16.19
C ALA A 410 -1.90 -4.85 -17.24
N GLU A 411 -1.86 -3.66 -17.83
CA GLU A 411 -2.92 -3.15 -18.72
C GLU A 411 -2.47 -3.02 -20.18
N GLU A 412 -1.18 -2.78 -20.43
CA GLU A 412 -0.64 -2.45 -21.75
C GLU A 412 0.71 -3.12 -22.01
N THR A 413 0.68 -4.20 -22.80
CA THR A 413 1.85 -4.99 -23.21
C THR A 413 2.15 -4.90 -24.71
N SER A 414 1.32 -4.20 -25.49
CA SER A 414 1.47 -4.05 -26.94
C SER A 414 2.48 -2.95 -27.31
N SER A 415 2.58 -1.92 -26.48
CA SER A 415 3.54 -0.82 -26.61
C SER A 415 4.88 -1.12 -25.92
N LEU A 416 5.97 -0.50 -26.40
CA LEU A 416 7.31 -0.60 -25.80
C LEU A 416 7.87 -2.04 -25.71
N LYS A 417 7.39 -2.96 -26.57
CA LYS A 417 7.74 -4.39 -26.49
C LYS A 417 9.24 -4.65 -26.48
N GLN A 418 9.98 -3.98 -27.34
CA GLN A 418 11.42 -4.17 -27.43
C GLN A 418 12.11 -3.70 -26.14
N GLU A 419 11.73 -2.51 -25.68
CA GLU A 419 12.31 -1.88 -24.49
C GLU A 419 12.00 -2.70 -23.23
N ILE A 420 10.79 -3.25 -23.13
CA ILE A 420 10.37 -4.17 -22.07
C ILE A 420 11.19 -5.45 -22.14
N CYS A 421 11.30 -6.09 -23.30
CA CYS A 421 12.07 -7.33 -23.47
C CYS A 421 13.54 -7.15 -23.03
N GLU A 422 14.15 -6.02 -23.39
CA GLU A 422 15.51 -5.66 -22.96
C GLU A 422 15.61 -5.42 -21.45
N LEU A 423 14.53 -4.98 -20.79
CA LEU A 423 14.48 -4.73 -19.35
C LEU A 423 14.17 -5.99 -18.51
N LEU A 424 13.52 -7.02 -19.08
CA LEU A 424 13.11 -8.23 -18.33
C LEU A 424 14.24 -8.87 -17.50
N PRO A 425 15.48 -9.03 -18.00
CA PRO A 425 16.58 -9.57 -17.17
C PRO A 425 16.87 -8.77 -15.90
N PHE A 426 16.70 -7.45 -15.95
CA PHE A 426 16.80 -6.59 -14.77
C PHE A 426 15.61 -6.82 -13.83
N LEU A 427 14.38 -6.82 -14.33
CA LEU A 427 13.18 -6.99 -13.50
C LEU A 427 13.18 -8.33 -12.75
N VAL A 428 13.51 -9.43 -13.44
CA VAL A 428 13.58 -10.76 -12.82
C VAL A 428 14.65 -10.79 -11.74
N ARG A 429 15.83 -10.23 -12.01
CA ARG A 429 16.92 -10.15 -11.02
C ARG A 429 16.54 -9.31 -9.81
N TYR A 430 15.86 -8.18 -10.03
CA TYR A 430 15.41 -7.27 -8.99
C TYR A 430 14.43 -7.97 -8.05
N VAL A 431 13.35 -8.56 -8.58
CA VAL A 431 12.35 -9.25 -7.76
C VAL A 431 12.92 -10.51 -7.08
N LYS A 432 13.83 -11.23 -7.74
CA LYS A 432 14.57 -12.37 -7.14
C LYS A 432 15.39 -11.92 -5.93
N THR A 433 16.10 -10.81 -6.06
CA THR A 433 16.94 -10.25 -4.98
C THR A 433 16.08 -9.86 -3.77
N LEU A 434 14.98 -9.14 -3.99
CA LEU A 434 14.08 -8.73 -2.91
C LEU A 434 13.38 -9.92 -2.25
N PHE A 435 12.90 -10.88 -3.04
CA PHE A 435 12.22 -12.08 -2.54
C PHE A 435 13.12 -12.93 -1.61
N HIS A 436 14.35 -13.24 -2.04
CA HIS A 436 15.26 -14.05 -1.21
C HIS A 436 15.71 -13.31 0.04
N ARG A 437 15.84 -11.99 -0.02
CA ARG A 437 16.17 -11.18 1.15
C ARG A 437 15.01 -11.13 2.14
N GLU A 438 13.76 -10.97 1.68
CA GLU A 438 12.57 -11.06 2.55
C GLU A 438 12.52 -12.42 3.27
N ARG A 439 12.72 -13.50 2.52
CA ARG A 439 12.72 -14.87 3.05
C ARG A 439 13.80 -15.05 4.12
N SER A 440 15.02 -14.59 3.84
CA SER A 440 16.13 -14.64 4.80
C SER A 440 15.81 -13.86 6.09
N CYS A 441 15.09 -12.75 6.00
CA CYS A 441 14.63 -12.00 7.16
C CYS A 441 13.52 -12.72 7.95
N ARG A 442 12.61 -13.45 7.27
CA ARG A 442 11.53 -14.23 7.93
C ARG A 442 12.04 -15.40 8.74
N ASP A 443 13.17 -15.99 8.35
CA ASP A 443 13.79 -17.10 9.06
C ASP A 443 14.48 -16.67 10.38
N LEU A 444 14.60 -15.36 10.63
CA LEU A 444 15.15 -14.80 11.86
C LEU A 444 14.07 -14.62 12.94
N PRO A 445 14.43 -14.71 14.25
CA PRO A 445 13.53 -14.32 15.33
C PRO A 445 13.03 -12.89 15.14
N GLN A 446 11.74 -12.62 15.41
CA GLN A 446 11.07 -11.36 15.09
C GLN A 446 11.84 -10.09 15.51
N GLN A 447 12.45 -10.10 16.71
CA GLN A 447 13.27 -8.98 17.21
C GLN A 447 14.56 -8.76 16.40
N VAL A 448 15.16 -9.84 15.87
CA VAL A 448 16.35 -9.81 15.02
C VAL A 448 15.99 -9.46 13.58
N ALA A 449 14.83 -9.91 13.09
CA ALA A 449 14.30 -9.52 11.78
C ALA A 449 14.01 -8.01 11.73
N GLU A 450 13.37 -7.46 12.78
CA GLU A 450 13.12 -6.02 12.91
C GLU A 450 14.43 -5.21 12.94
N LEU A 451 15.42 -5.65 13.71
CA LEU A 451 16.75 -5.03 13.75
C LEU A 451 17.52 -5.16 12.42
N ALA A 452 17.43 -6.31 11.74
CA ALA A 452 18.08 -6.56 10.45
C ALA A 452 17.46 -5.71 9.33
N LEU A 453 16.13 -5.58 9.29
CA LEU A 453 15.41 -4.70 8.37
C LEU A 453 15.77 -3.23 8.64
N CYS A 454 15.89 -2.84 9.92
CA CYS A 454 16.31 -1.48 10.32
C CYS A 454 17.80 -1.18 10.09
N SER A 455 18.65 -2.20 9.90
CA SER A 455 20.10 -2.04 9.67
C SER A 455 20.48 -1.74 8.23
N SER A 456 19.52 -1.79 7.30
CA SER A 456 19.71 -1.28 5.94
C SER A 456 19.97 0.24 5.98
N SER A 457 20.71 0.79 5.00
CA SER A 457 21.01 2.22 4.91
C SER A 457 19.78 3.14 4.84
N TRP A 458 18.58 2.57 4.77
CA TRP A 458 17.30 3.26 4.57
C TRP A 458 16.25 3.00 5.69
N GLY A 459 16.62 2.31 6.78
CA GLY A 459 15.76 2.13 7.96
C GLY A 459 14.58 1.15 7.77
N ALA A 460 13.48 1.37 8.51
CA ALA A 460 12.31 0.48 8.58
C ALA A 460 11.42 0.42 7.31
N LEU A 461 11.74 1.16 6.24
CA LEU A 461 11.01 1.12 4.96
C LEU A 461 11.50 -0.06 4.11
N TRP A 462 11.09 -1.27 4.47
CA TRP A 462 11.27 -2.42 3.58
C TRP A 462 10.48 -2.22 2.28
N PRO A 463 11.08 -2.38 1.09
CA PRO A 463 10.39 -2.13 -0.18
C PRO A 463 9.19 -3.06 -0.41
N GLY A 464 9.06 -4.17 0.31
CA GLY A 464 7.89 -5.06 0.23
C GLY A 464 7.99 -6.10 -0.87
N ASP A 465 6.88 -6.81 -1.11
CA ASP A 465 6.76 -7.88 -2.11
C ASP A 465 6.65 -7.29 -3.52
N ALA A 466 7.80 -7.01 -4.15
CA ALA A 466 7.87 -6.48 -5.51
C ALA A 466 7.35 -7.48 -6.56
N LEU A 467 7.50 -8.78 -6.30
CA LEU A 467 7.06 -9.83 -7.22
C LEU A 467 5.55 -9.81 -7.39
N ARG A 468 4.80 -9.60 -6.30
CA ARG A 468 3.33 -9.45 -6.33
C ARG A 468 2.84 -8.42 -7.34
N PHE A 469 3.49 -7.26 -7.41
CA PHE A 469 3.09 -6.20 -8.34
C PHE A 469 3.36 -6.59 -9.79
N LEU A 470 4.43 -7.36 -10.04
CA LEU A 470 4.83 -7.76 -11.39
C LEU A 470 3.99 -8.93 -11.94
N LEU A 471 3.31 -9.72 -11.09
CA LEU A 471 2.55 -10.90 -11.52
C LEU A 471 1.55 -10.65 -12.66
N PRO A 472 0.70 -9.60 -12.64
CA PRO A 472 -0.25 -9.37 -13.74
C PRO A 472 0.48 -9.11 -15.08
N GLY A 473 1.56 -8.33 -15.05
CA GLY A 473 2.39 -8.14 -16.24
C GLY A 473 3.03 -9.45 -16.73
N LEU A 474 3.53 -10.28 -15.82
CA LEU A 474 4.10 -11.60 -16.17
C LEU A 474 3.05 -12.55 -16.75
N TYR A 475 1.79 -12.47 -16.30
CA TYR A 475 0.69 -13.24 -16.87
C TYR A 475 0.54 -12.95 -18.37
N HIS A 476 0.50 -11.68 -18.78
CA HIS A 476 0.43 -11.32 -20.20
C HIS A 476 1.72 -11.66 -20.95
N LEU A 477 2.88 -11.33 -20.39
CA LEU A 477 4.18 -11.54 -21.04
C LEU A 477 4.53 -13.03 -21.25
N THR A 478 3.99 -13.93 -20.43
CA THR A 478 4.22 -15.38 -20.60
C THR A 478 3.36 -16.00 -21.70
N ALA A 479 2.28 -15.33 -22.11
CA ALA A 479 1.49 -15.75 -23.26
C ALA A 479 2.22 -15.50 -24.60
N GLU A 480 3.07 -14.47 -24.67
CA GLU A 480 3.81 -14.09 -25.87
C GLU A 480 5.17 -14.81 -26.02
N ASP A 481 5.55 -15.18 -27.25
CA ASP A 481 6.71 -16.05 -27.52
C ASP A 481 8.06 -15.45 -27.09
N VAL A 482 8.36 -14.22 -27.51
CA VAL A 482 9.65 -13.55 -27.25
C VAL A 482 9.86 -13.28 -25.75
N PRO A 483 8.98 -12.53 -25.05
CA PRO A 483 9.15 -12.31 -23.62
C PRO A 483 9.13 -13.61 -22.82
N ARG A 484 8.27 -14.60 -23.15
CA ARG A 484 8.31 -15.92 -22.48
C ARG A 484 9.70 -16.56 -22.56
N SER A 485 10.33 -16.55 -23.74
CA SER A 485 11.67 -17.14 -23.91
C SER A 485 12.72 -16.46 -23.02
N ILE A 486 12.65 -15.12 -22.89
CA ILE A 486 13.53 -14.34 -22.01
C ILE A 486 13.27 -14.72 -20.55
N LEU A 487 12.01 -14.74 -20.11
CA LEU A 487 11.64 -15.08 -18.73
C LEU A 487 12.12 -16.48 -18.33
N ILE A 488 11.99 -17.47 -19.22
CA ILE A 488 12.51 -18.82 -19.01
C ILE A 488 14.04 -18.79 -18.88
N SER A 489 14.75 -18.06 -19.76
CA SER A 489 16.21 -17.92 -19.70
C SER A 489 16.73 -17.28 -18.40
N GLN A 490 15.88 -16.48 -17.74
CA GLN A 490 16.19 -15.82 -16.46
C GLN A 490 15.76 -16.64 -15.24
N GLU A 491 15.38 -17.92 -15.42
CA GLU A 491 14.94 -18.83 -14.35
C GLU A 491 13.70 -18.33 -13.59
N LEU A 492 12.87 -17.46 -14.19
CA LEU A 492 11.63 -16.98 -13.55
C LEU A 492 10.71 -18.13 -13.12
N PRO A 493 10.51 -19.23 -13.91
CA PRO A 493 9.63 -20.32 -13.49
C PRO A 493 10.00 -20.96 -12.15
N ALA A 494 11.31 -21.10 -11.87
CA ALA A 494 11.77 -21.65 -10.59
C ALA A 494 11.47 -20.69 -9.44
N LEU A 495 11.74 -19.38 -9.63
CA LEU A 495 11.40 -18.35 -8.66
C LEU A 495 9.89 -18.30 -8.37
N LEU A 496 9.04 -18.39 -9.39
CA LEU A 496 7.59 -18.42 -9.24
C LEU A 496 7.12 -19.67 -8.48
N CYS A 497 7.78 -20.82 -8.65
CA CYS A 497 7.45 -22.02 -7.88
C CYS A 497 7.74 -21.80 -6.38
N GLU A 498 8.90 -21.23 -6.05
CA GLU A 498 9.23 -20.86 -4.66
C GLU A 498 8.24 -19.85 -4.09
N TYR A 499 7.89 -18.83 -4.87
CA TYR A 499 6.91 -17.83 -4.47
C TYR A 499 5.52 -18.45 -4.24
N PHE A 500 5.06 -19.32 -5.14
CA PHE A 500 3.78 -20.02 -5.00
C PHE A 500 3.73 -20.84 -3.70
N MET A 501 4.80 -21.58 -3.39
CA MET A 501 4.88 -22.37 -2.16
C MET A 501 4.79 -21.47 -0.91
N LEU A 502 5.54 -20.36 -0.89
CA LEU A 502 5.46 -19.40 0.22
C LEU A 502 4.06 -18.79 0.37
N GLN A 503 3.45 -18.34 -0.74
CA GLN A 503 2.10 -17.77 -0.69
C GLN A 503 1.06 -18.80 -0.26
N TRP A 504 1.23 -20.07 -0.66
CA TRP A 504 0.36 -21.16 -0.24
C TRP A 504 0.47 -21.45 1.27
N GLU A 505 1.69 -21.45 1.83
CA GLU A 505 1.91 -21.60 3.27
C GLU A 505 1.26 -20.45 4.06
N LEU A 506 1.45 -19.21 3.61
CA LEU A 506 0.82 -18.04 4.22
C LEU A 506 -0.71 -18.09 4.14
N PHE A 507 -1.26 -18.49 2.98
CA PHE A 507 -2.70 -18.65 2.78
C PHE A 507 -3.28 -19.79 3.63
N SER A 508 -2.55 -20.89 3.80
CA SER A 508 -3.01 -22.06 4.56
C SER A 508 -2.94 -21.86 6.07
N SER A 509 -1.95 -21.11 6.54
CA SER A 509 -1.66 -20.91 7.97
C SER A 509 -2.60 -19.92 8.67
N ALA A 510 -3.37 -19.11 7.94
CA ALA A 510 -4.02 -17.95 8.54
C ALA A 510 -5.43 -17.65 8.02
N LEU A 511 -6.18 -16.89 8.84
CA LEU A 511 -7.44 -16.19 8.49
C LEU A 511 -7.17 -14.91 7.64
N LEU A 512 -6.08 -14.90 6.84
CA LEU A 512 -5.44 -13.70 6.27
C LEU A 512 -6.14 -13.12 5.01
N PRO A 513 -5.81 -11.87 4.60
CA PRO A 513 -6.58 -11.06 3.63
C PRO A 513 -6.66 -11.64 2.20
N PRO A 514 -7.58 -11.13 1.36
CA PRO A 514 -7.81 -11.63 0.00
C PRO A 514 -6.61 -11.52 -0.97
N SER A 515 -5.58 -10.73 -0.63
CA SER A 515 -4.41 -10.47 -1.49
C SER A 515 -3.58 -11.71 -1.84
N GLN A 516 -3.49 -12.70 -0.95
CA GLN A 516 -2.73 -13.92 -1.17
C GLN A 516 -3.43 -14.82 -2.20
N ALA A 517 -4.77 -14.88 -2.14
CA ALA A 517 -5.57 -15.65 -3.09
C ALA A 517 -5.39 -15.13 -4.52
N TYR A 518 -5.40 -13.80 -4.73
CA TYR A 518 -5.12 -13.21 -6.04
C TYR A 518 -3.71 -13.53 -6.55
N SER A 519 -2.70 -13.44 -5.67
CA SER A 519 -1.32 -13.74 -6.06
C SER A 519 -1.17 -15.20 -6.51
N LEU A 520 -1.81 -16.15 -5.80
CA LEU A 520 -1.87 -17.55 -6.18
C LEU A 520 -2.63 -17.77 -7.50
N GLN A 521 -3.78 -17.11 -7.69
CA GLN A 521 -4.58 -17.19 -8.93
C GLN A 521 -3.77 -16.71 -10.14
N THR A 522 -3.16 -15.53 -10.09
CA THR A 522 -2.35 -15.00 -11.19
C THR A 522 -1.13 -15.88 -11.46
N THR A 523 -0.50 -16.42 -10.41
CA THR A 523 0.62 -17.35 -10.57
C THR A 523 0.19 -18.66 -11.23
N CYS A 524 -1.00 -19.19 -10.90
CA CYS A 524 -1.58 -20.33 -11.62
C CYS A 524 -1.78 -20.02 -13.11
N GLY A 525 -2.29 -18.82 -13.44
CA GLY A 525 -2.44 -18.36 -14.81
C GLY A 525 -1.10 -18.31 -15.57
N ILE A 526 -0.04 -17.79 -14.94
CA ILE A 526 1.31 -17.79 -15.51
C ILE A 526 1.78 -19.22 -15.80
N PHE A 527 1.62 -20.14 -14.84
CA PHE A 527 1.99 -21.53 -15.05
C PHE A 527 1.14 -22.23 -16.11
N LEU A 528 -0.14 -21.86 -16.24
CA LEU A 528 -1.01 -22.38 -17.28
C LEU A 528 -0.51 -21.99 -18.68
N ASN A 529 -0.10 -20.72 -18.87
CA ASN A 529 0.56 -20.29 -20.10
C ASN A 529 1.79 -21.15 -20.41
N LEU A 530 2.65 -21.40 -19.41
CA LEU A 530 3.84 -22.25 -19.58
C LEU A 530 3.49 -23.72 -19.86
N ALA A 531 2.46 -24.27 -19.21
CA ALA A 531 2.01 -25.65 -19.40
C ALA A 531 1.44 -25.89 -20.80
N VAL A 532 0.74 -24.90 -21.36
CA VAL A 532 0.20 -24.94 -22.71
C VAL A 532 1.31 -24.75 -23.75
N THR A 533 2.16 -23.74 -23.57
CA THR A 533 3.06 -23.27 -24.63
C THR A 533 4.46 -23.90 -24.59
N THR A 534 4.88 -24.41 -23.43
CA THR A 534 6.21 -25.00 -23.20
C THR A 534 6.15 -26.33 -22.44
N PRO A 535 5.41 -27.36 -22.92
CA PRO A 535 5.25 -28.63 -22.21
C PRO A 535 6.57 -29.40 -22.01
N ASP A 536 7.57 -29.20 -22.87
CA ASP A 536 8.92 -29.75 -22.68
C ASP A 536 9.60 -29.20 -21.42
N LEU A 537 9.37 -27.93 -21.08
CA LEU A 537 9.92 -27.31 -19.87
C LEU A 537 9.32 -27.97 -18.62
N ILE A 538 7.99 -28.17 -18.61
CA ILE A 538 7.27 -28.84 -17.53
C ILE A 538 7.83 -30.24 -17.27
N ARG A 539 8.16 -30.97 -18.34
CA ARG A 539 8.71 -32.33 -18.25
C ARG A 539 10.14 -32.39 -17.71
N ARG A 540 10.94 -31.34 -17.92
CA ARG A 540 12.38 -31.36 -17.66
C ARG A 540 12.76 -30.76 -16.31
N GLU A 541 12.11 -29.68 -15.91
CA GLU A 541 12.51 -28.91 -14.74
C GLU A 541 11.90 -29.47 -13.45
N ALA A 542 12.74 -29.69 -12.43
CA ALA A 542 12.33 -30.29 -11.18
C ALA A 542 11.31 -29.43 -10.39
N CYS A 543 11.35 -28.10 -10.56
CA CYS A 543 10.44 -27.19 -9.86
C CYS A 543 8.97 -27.46 -10.19
N PHE A 544 8.64 -27.92 -11.41
CA PHE A 544 7.28 -28.27 -11.79
C PHE A 544 6.81 -29.58 -11.16
N SER A 545 7.73 -30.51 -10.87
CA SER A 545 7.38 -31.71 -10.09
C SER A 545 7.04 -31.33 -8.65
N SER A 546 7.81 -30.43 -8.04
CA SER A 546 7.51 -29.89 -6.72
C SER A 546 6.18 -29.13 -6.70
N LEU A 547 5.93 -28.28 -7.71
CA LEU A 547 4.66 -27.58 -7.87
C LEU A 547 3.48 -28.56 -7.98
N MET A 548 3.60 -29.60 -8.82
CA MET A 548 2.55 -30.61 -8.98
C MET A 548 2.26 -31.34 -7.66
N ASN A 549 3.29 -31.73 -6.91
CA ASN A 549 3.12 -32.35 -5.59
C ASN A 549 2.39 -31.42 -4.62
N THR A 550 2.74 -30.13 -4.61
CA THR A 550 2.04 -29.13 -3.82
C THR A 550 0.58 -29.00 -4.25
N LEU A 551 0.27 -28.90 -5.54
CA LEU A 551 -1.10 -28.85 -6.05
C LEU A 551 -1.92 -30.07 -5.61
N MET A 552 -1.36 -31.29 -5.74
CA MET A 552 -2.03 -32.53 -5.35
C MET A 552 -2.32 -32.60 -3.85
N ALA A 553 -1.39 -32.15 -3.00
CA ALA A 553 -1.59 -32.12 -1.56
C ALA A 553 -2.60 -31.05 -1.12
N SER A 554 -2.59 -29.92 -1.83
CA SER A 554 -3.27 -28.69 -1.41
C SER A 554 -4.71 -28.61 -1.89
N PHE A 555 -4.97 -28.98 -3.14
CA PHE A 555 -6.26 -28.79 -3.80
C PHE A 555 -7.43 -29.49 -3.08
N PRO A 556 -7.32 -30.75 -2.58
CA PRO A 556 -8.41 -31.40 -1.85
C PRO A 556 -8.85 -30.64 -0.60
N THR A 557 -7.90 -29.96 0.08
CA THR A 557 -8.20 -29.14 1.25
C THR A 557 -8.81 -27.79 0.86
N LEU A 558 -8.32 -27.18 -0.24
CA LEU A 558 -8.86 -25.95 -0.79
C LEU A 558 -10.32 -26.10 -1.22
N LEU A 559 -10.65 -27.20 -1.90
CA LEU A 559 -11.99 -27.44 -2.42
C LEU A 559 -13.07 -27.46 -1.32
N ARG A 560 -12.69 -27.81 -0.08
CA ARG A 560 -13.61 -27.75 1.07
C ARG A 560 -13.95 -26.32 1.49
N LYS A 561 -13.11 -25.34 1.16
CA LYS A 561 -13.32 -23.91 1.40
C LYS A 561 -14.07 -23.29 0.22
N ARG A 562 -15.40 -23.42 0.20
CA ARG A 562 -16.26 -23.00 -0.92
C ARG A 562 -16.13 -21.53 -1.32
N GLU A 563 -15.72 -20.66 -0.39
CA GLU A 563 -15.47 -19.23 -0.62
C GLU A 563 -14.30 -18.95 -1.59
N HIS A 564 -13.48 -19.96 -1.92
CA HIS A 564 -12.30 -19.81 -2.78
C HIS A 564 -12.42 -20.59 -4.09
N LEU A 565 -13.63 -20.68 -4.65
CA LEU A 565 -13.90 -21.46 -5.86
C LEU A 565 -13.06 -21.02 -7.06
N THR A 566 -12.79 -19.73 -7.22
CA THR A 566 -11.92 -19.19 -8.29
C THR A 566 -10.48 -19.72 -8.19
N LEU A 567 -9.91 -19.77 -6.98
CA LEU A 567 -8.57 -20.35 -6.78
C LEU A 567 -8.60 -21.86 -6.99
N ALA A 568 -9.69 -22.54 -6.58
CA ALA A 568 -9.88 -23.96 -6.80
C ALA A 568 -9.90 -24.29 -8.31
N ALA A 569 -10.65 -23.51 -9.11
CA ALA A 569 -10.67 -23.65 -10.57
C ALA A 569 -9.26 -23.50 -11.17
N ASN A 570 -8.53 -22.46 -10.76
CA ASN A 570 -7.15 -22.22 -11.21
C ASN A 570 -6.21 -23.41 -10.89
N MET A 571 -6.22 -23.90 -9.65
CA MET A 571 -5.35 -25.01 -9.22
C MET A 571 -5.75 -26.34 -9.86
N ALA A 572 -7.05 -26.62 -10.00
CA ALA A 572 -7.56 -27.82 -10.66
C ALA A 572 -7.11 -27.87 -12.12
N THR A 573 -7.37 -26.80 -12.86
CA THR A 573 -7.07 -26.71 -14.29
C THR A 573 -5.57 -26.73 -14.54
N LEU A 574 -4.76 -26.01 -13.75
CA LEU A 574 -3.31 -26.09 -13.82
C LEU A 574 -2.80 -27.52 -13.55
N GLY A 575 -3.26 -28.15 -12.47
CA GLY A 575 -2.83 -29.51 -12.10
C GLY A 575 -3.17 -30.53 -13.18
N LEU A 576 -4.36 -30.45 -13.79
CA LEU A 576 -4.74 -31.31 -14.91
C LEU A 576 -3.87 -31.07 -16.15
N MET A 577 -3.60 -29.81 -16.48
CA MET A 577 -2.76 -29.46 -17.64
C MET A 577 -1.31 -29.94 -17.46
N MET A 578 -0.78 -29.82 -16.24
CA MET A 578 0.54 -30.36 -15.89
C MET A 578 0.55 -31.89 -15.87
N ALA A 579 -0.51 -32.55 -15.39
CA ALA A 579 -0.61 -34.00 -15.34
C ALA A 579 -0.45 -34.65 -16.73
N ARG A 580 -0.94 -34.00 -17.79
CA ARG A 580 -0.73 -34.45 -19.19
C ARG A 580 0.75 -34.53 -19.55
N SER A 581 1.52 -33.52 -19.15
CA SER A 581 2.96 -33.44 -19.40
C SER A 581 3.74 -34.39 -18.48
N LEU A 582 3.26 -34.59 -17.25
CA LEU A 582 3.90 -35.39 -16.22
C LEU A 582 3.35 -36.82 -16.09
N ALA A 583 2.56 -37.31 -17.05
CA ALA A 583 1.85 -38.59 -16.94
C ALA A 583 2.78 -39.79 -16.65
N ASN A 584 4.01 -39.75 -17.15
CA ASN A 584 5.03 -40.78 -16.95
C ASN A 584 5.86 -40.60 -15.68
N SER A 585 5.61 -39.55 -14.90
CA SER A 585 6.30 -39.29 -13.63
C SER A 585 5.81 -40.26 -12.54
N PRO A 586 6.70 -40.75 -11.65
CA PRO A 586 6.29 -41.61 -10.54
C PRO A 586 5.22 -40.97 -9.65
N ALA A 587 5.23 -39.64 -9.51
CA ALA A 587 4.24 -38.90 -8.73
C ALA A 587 2.78 -39.13 -9.20
N MET A 588 2.57 -39.40 -10.50
CA MET A 588 1.23 -39.67 -11.06
C MET A 588 0.71 -41.08 -10.78
N GLN A 589 1.52 -41.96 -10.19
CA GLN A 589 1.11 -43.31 -9.77
C GLN A 589 0.82 -43.39 -8.27
N GLU A 590 1.10 -42.32 -7.52
CA GLU A 590 0.92 -42.27 -6.08
C GLU A 590 -0.55 -42.06 -5.67
N THR A 591 -0.86 -42.38 -4.41
CA THR A 591 -2.19 -42.17 -3.82
C THR A 591 -2.58 -40.69 -3.83
N SER A 592 -1.61 -39.77 -3.69
CA SER A 592 -1.82 -38.33 -3.75
C SER A 592 -2.44 -37.88 -5.09
N ALA A 593 -2.00 -38.48 -6.22
CA ALA A 593 -2.56 -38.22 -7.53
C ALA A 593 -4.02 -38.70 -7.61
N LYS A 594 -4.34 -39.89 -7.10
CA LYS A 594 -5.72 -40.38 -7.08
C LYS A 594 -6.65 -39.47 -6.29
N ILE A 595 -6.24 -39.05 -5.09
CA ILE A 595 -6.99 -38.10 -4.24
C ILE A 595 -7.19 -36.76 -4.96
N PHE A 596 -6.16 -36.26 -5.65
CA PHE A 596 -6.28 -35.05 -6.46
C PHE A 596 -7.33 -35.20 -7.56
N PHE A 597 -7.27 -36.27 -8.36
CA PHE A 597 -8.23 -36.51 -9.44
C PHE A 597 -9.66 -36.75 -8.92
N GLU A 598 -9.85 -37.42 -7.78
CA GLU A 598 -11.16 -37.54 -7.11
C GLU A 598 -11.71 -36.17 -6.71
N ALA A 599 -10.89 -35.31 -6.11
CA ALA A 599 -11.27 -33.94 -5.78
C ALA A 599 -11.60 -33.14 -7.05
N THR A 600 -10.87 -33.35 -8.14
CA THR A 600 -11.12 -32.65 -9.41
C THR A 600 -12.44 -33.11 -10.03
N VAL A 601 -12.76 -34.40 -9.99
CA VAL A 601 -14.08 -34.90 -10.40
C VAL A 601 -15.17 -34.29 -9.53
N LEU A 602 -14.97 -34.19 -8.22
CA LEU A 602 -15.92 -33.55 -7.31
C LEU A 602 -16.18 -32.08 -7.69
N PHE A 603 -15.11 -31.32 -7.97
CA PHE A 603 -15.22 -29.94 -8.46
C PHE A 603 -15.99 -29.88 -9.79
N LEU A 604 -15.53 -30.58 -10.83
CA LEU A 604 -16.12 -30.49 -12.16
C LEU A 604 -17.59 -30.97 -12.20
N SER A 605 -17.91 -32.01 -11.43
CA SER A 605 -19.26 -32.60 -11.41
C SER A 605 -20.33 -31.79 -10.68
N GLN A 606 -19.95 -30.79 -9.88
CA GLN A 606 -20.88 -29.98 -9.09
C GLN A 606 -21.41 -28.74 -9.82
N ALA A 607 -20.84 -28.37 -10.98
CA ALA A 607 -21.20 -27.13 -11.66
C ALA A 607 -22.64 -27.09 -12.16
N HIS A 608 -23.17 -28.21 -12.66
CA HIS A 608 -24.45 -28.25 -13.36
C HIS A 608 -25.46 -29.19 -12.71
N THR A 609 -26.74 -28.79 -12.73
CA THR A 609 -27.90 -29.57 -12.30
C THR A 609 -29.06 -29.41 -13.30
N SER A 610 -30.09 -30.23 -13.17
CA SER A 610 -31.35 -30.06 -13.91
C SER A 610 -32.28 -29.12 -13.16
N GLY A 611 -32.82 -28.11 -13.84
CA GLY A 611 -33.86 -27.22 -13.31
C GLY A 611 -34.91 -26.88 -14.37
N GLN A 612 -35.89 -26.04 -14.04
CA GLN A 612 -36.89 -25.57 -14.99
C GLN A 612 -36.46 -24.24 -15.62
N ASP A 613 -36.50 -24.15 -16.95
CA ASP A 613 -36.28 -22.90 -17.67
C ASP A 613 -37.39 -21.89 -17.31
N PRO A 614 -37.05 -20.73 -16.72
CA PRO A 614 -38.04 -19.73 -16.31
C PRO A 614 -38.81 -19.11 -17.49
N LEU A 615 -38.32 -19.25 -18.74
CA LEU A 615 -38.96 -18.71 -19.94
C LEU A 615 -39.75 -19.76 -20.74
N LYS A 616 -39.36 -21.03 -20.67
CA LYS A 616 -39.91 -22.08 -21.55
C LYS A 616 -40.65 -23.20 -20.82
N GLU A 617 -40.64 -23.23 -19.49
CA GLU A 617 -41.19 -24.32 -18.63
C GLU A 617 -40.66 -25.73 -18.98
N LEU A 618 -39.61 -25.81 -19.79
CA LEU A 618 -38.94 -27.05 -20.15
C LEU A 618 -37.78 -27.31 -19.18
N PRO A 619 -37.45 -28.58 -18.90
CA PRO A 619 -36.27 -28.88 -18.10
C PRO A 619 -35.01 -28.46 -18.87
N ALA A 620 -34.18 -27.64 -18.22
CA ALA A 620 -32.95 -27.09 -18.75
C ALA A 620 -31.78 -27.33 -17.81
N ILE A 621 -30.58 -27.27 -18.37
CA ILE A 621 -29.36 -27.30 -17.56
C ILE A 621 -29.22 -25.96 -16.83
N GLN A 622 -28.90 -26.01 -15.54
CA GLN A 622 -28.71 -24.83 -14.71
C GLN A 622 -27.44 -24.98 -13.89
N LEU A 623 -26.84 -23.85 -13.54
CA LEU A 623 -25.73 -23.81 -12.60
C LEU A 623 -26.24 -24.09 -11.19
N THR A 624 -25.43 -24.77 -10.38
CA THR A 624 -25.70 -24.88 -8.95
C THR A 624 -25.46 -23.55 -8.24
N GLU A 625 -26.08 -23.36 -7.08
CA GLU A 625 -26.04 -22.10 -6.32
C GLU A 625 -24.61 -21.64 -6.01
N ASP A 626 -23.73 -22.57 -5.63
CA ASP A 626 -22.31 -22.29 -5.34
C ASP A 626 -21.55 -21.74 -6.57
N TYR A 627 -21.91 -22.18 -7.78
CA TYR A 627 -21.23 -21.81 -9.02
C TYR A 627 -21.85 -20.57 -9.67
N CYS A 628 -23.15 -20.33 -9.48
CA CYS A 628 -23.88 -19.23 -10.14
C CYS A 628 -23.21 -17.87 -9.94
N ASN A 629 -22.77 -17.57 -8.71
CA ASN A 629 -22.18 -16.27 -8.37
C ASN A 629 -20.75 -16.05 -8.89
N THR A 630 -20.05 -17.13 -9.29
CA THR A 630 -18.63 -17.08 -9.68
C THR A 630 -18.38 -17.60 -11.10
N TRP A 631 -19.42 -18.08 -11.79
CA TRP A 631 -19.31 -18.72 -13.10
C TRP A 631 -18.64 -17.84 -14.15
N VAL A 632 -18.91 -16.53 -14.14
CA VAL A 632 -18.28 -15.57 -15.05
C VAL A 632 -16.76 -15.62 -14.92
N ASP A 633 -16.24 -15.77 -13.70
CA ASP A 633 -14.80 -15.79 -13.42
C ASP A 633 -14.14 -17.16 -13.65
N ILE A 634 -14.92 -18.25 -13.66
CA ILE A 634 -14.37 -19.63 -13.68
C ILE A 634 -14.76 -20.47 -14.89
N SER A 635 -15.74 -20.04 -15.70
CA SER A 635 -16.30 -20.85 -16.81
C SER A 635 -15.23 -21.32 -17.80
N GLU A 636 -14.38 -20.42 -18.27
CA GLU A 636 -13.27 -20.74 -19.18
C GLU A 636 -12.30 -21.77 -18.56
N LEU A 637 -11.96 -21.59 -17.28
CA LEU A 637 -11.11 -22.54 -16.53
C LEU A 637 -11.80 -23.89 -16.34
N TRP A 638 -13.12 -23.91 -16.12
CA TRP A 638 -13.90 -25.14 -15.98
C TRP A 638 -13.93 -25.92 -17.29
N PHE A 639 -14.20 -25.27 -18.43
CA PHE A 639 -14.20 -25.90 -19.74
C PHE A 639 -12.81 -26.45 -20.11
N LEU A 640 -11.77 -25.65 -19.89
CA LEU A 640 -10.39 -26.10 -20.08
C LEU A 640 -10.04 -27.26 -19.15
N GLY A 641 -10.51 -27.22 -17.90
CA GLY A 641 -10.36 -28.28 -16.91
C GLY A 641 -11.01 -29.59 -17.37
N VAL A 642 -12.25 -29.55 -17.86
CA VAL A 642 -12.94 -30.73 -18.41
C VAL A 642 -12.15 -31.34 -19.58
N GLN A 643 -11.71 -30.50 -20.52
CA GLN A 643 -10.93 -30.96 -21.66
C GLN A 643 -9.59 -31.57 -21.23
N ALA A 644 -8.90 -30.92 -20.29
CA ALA A 644 -7.64 -31.41 -19.73
C ALA A 644 -7.84 -32.75 -19.02
N PHE A 645 -8.90 -32.88 -18.21
CA PHE A 645 -9.26 -34.13 -17.53
C PHE A 645 -9.52 -35.27 -18.54
N ALA A 646 -10.34 -35.02 -19.56
CA ALA A 646 -10.63 -36.02 -20.59
C ALA A 646 -9.35 -36.49 -21.29
N SER A 647 -8.42 -35.57 -21.58
CA SER A 647 -7.14 -35.92 -22.20
C SER A 647 -6.19 -36.72 -21.30
N CYS A 648 -6.41 -36.74 -19.98
CA CYS A 648 -5.65 -37.57 -19.05
C CYS A 648 -6.12 -39.04 -19.04
N LEU A 649 -7.37 -39.33 -19.45
CA LEU A 649 -7.92 -40.69 -19.46
C LEU A 649 -7.07 -41.72 -20.24
N PRO A 650 -6.62 -41.44 -21.48
CA PRO A 650 -5.75 -42.38 -22.20
C PRO A 650 -4.33 -42.44 -21.64
N LEU A 651 -3.89 -41.43 -20.87
CA LEU A 651 -2.53 -41.34 -20.33
C LEU A 651 -2.38 -42.06 -19.00
N LEU A 652 -3.44 -42.11 -18.18
CA LEU A 652 -3.46 -42.67 -16.84
C LEU A 652 -4.40 -43.87 -16.79
N THR A 653 -3.83 -45.08 -16.83
CA THR A 653 -4.61 -46.34 -16.91
C THR A 653 -5.55 -46.56 -15.72
N TRP A 654 -5.21 -46.04 -14.55
CA TRP A 654 -6.03 -46.12 -13.33
C TRP A 654 -7.18 -45.09 -13.29
N LEU A 655 -7.17 -44.08 -14.16
CA LEU A 655 -8.13 -42.97 -14.09
C LEU A 655 -9.53 -43.37 -14.58
N SER A 656 -9.63 -44.24 -15.57
CA SER A 656 -10.93 -44.68 -16.11
C SER A 656 -11.75 -45.48 -15.08
N PRO A 657 -11.17 -46.48 -14.36
CA PRO A 657 -11.86 -47.11 -13.23
C PRO A 657 -12.28 -46.12 -12.14
N LEU A 658 -11.38 -45.21 -11.74
CA LEU A 658 -11.65 -44.21 -10.70
C LEU A 658 -12.82 -43.30 -11.08
N LEU A 659 -12.85 -42.83 -12.35
CA LEU A 659 -13.93 -41.98 -12.84
C LEU A 659 -15.29 -42.70 -12.77
N LEU A 660 -15.34 -44.00 -13.12
CA LEU A 660 -16.56 -44.79 -13.02
C LEU A 660 -17.01 -44.97 -11.56
N GLU A 661 -16.07 -45.17 -10.63
CA GLU A 661 -16.36 -45.28 -9.19
C GLU A 661 -16.99 -44.00 -8.61
N THR A 662 -16.66 -42.82 -9.16
CA THR A 662 -17.26 -41.55 -8.71
C THR A 662 -18.75 -41.40 -9.08
N GLY A 663 -19.23 -42.17 -10.06
CA GLY A 663 -20.57 -42.05 -10.63
C GLY A 663 -20.82 -40.76 -11.42
N TRP A 664 -19.78 -39.98 -11.74
CA TRP A 664 -19.92 -38.74 -12.51
C TRP A 664 -20.45 -38.99 -13.94
N PRO A 665 -19.94 -39.96 -14.72
CA PRO A 665 -20.48 -40.24 -16.04
C PRO A 665 -21.99 -40.54 -16.01
N GLU A 666 -22.46 -41.38 -15.08
CA GLU A 666 -23.87 -41.73 -14.91
C GLU A 666 -24.72 -40.52 -14.50
N LYS A 667 -24.16 -39.57 -13.74
CA LYS A 667 -24.83 -38.29 -13.43
C LYS A 667 -24.97 -37.44 -14.69
N VAL A 668 -23.94 -37.34 -15.53
CA VAL A 668 -23.99 -36.61 -16.81
C VAL A 668 -25.03 -37.22 -17.75
N LEU A 669 -25.01 -38.55 -17.92
CA LEU A 669 -25.98 -39.25 -18.75
C LEU A 669 -27.42 -39.05 -18.24
N ARG A 670 -27.63 -39.05 -16.92
CA ARG A 670 -28.93 -38.72 -16.32
C ARG A 670 -29.31 -37.27 -16.55
N LEU A 671 -28.41 -36.32 -16.32
CA LEU A 671 -28.67 -34.89 -16.52
C LEU A 671 -29.14 -34.62 -17.95
N LEU A 672 -28.37 -35.07 -18.94
CA LEU A 672 -28.72 -35.00 -20.37
C LEU A 672 -29.95 -35.85 -20.71
N GLY A 673 -30.31 -36.86 -19.91
CA GLY A 673 -31.56 -37.60 -20.09
C GLY A 673 -32.81 -36.82 -19.68
N HIS A 674 -32.68 -35.84 -18.77
CA HIS A 674 -33.81 -35.11 -18.20
C HIS A 674 -34.04 -33.74 -18.83
N VAL A 675 -33.05 -33.17 -19.53
CA VAL A 675 -33.13 -31.84 -20.16
C VAL A 675 -33.41 -31.91 -21.66
N SER A 676 -33.93 -30.83 -22.23
CA SER A 676 -34.10 -30.72 -23.68
C SER A 676 -32.75 -30.47 -24.37
N PRO A 677 -32.41 -31.14 -25.50
CA PRO A 677 -31.18 -30.87 -26.24
C PRO A 677 -31.01 -29.40 -26.65
N SER A 678 -32.10 -28.71 -26.98
CA SER A 678 -32.10 -27.28 -27.34
C SER A 678 -31.82 -26.32 -26.16
N SER A 679 -31.74 -26.85 -24.94
CA SER A 679 -31.47 -26.07 -23.71
C SER A 679 -30.03 -26.19 -23.22
N VAL A 680 -29.18 -26.96 -23.90
CA VAL A 680 -27.79 -27.16 -23.50
C VAL A 680 -26.88 -26.39 -24.44
N ASP A 681 -26.07 -25.49 -23.87
CA ASP A 681 -25.11 -24.70 -24.65
C ASP A 681 -24.05 -25.58 -25.30
N LEU A 682 -23.59 -25.17 -26.49
CA LEU A 682 -22.65 -25.93 -27.31
C LEU A 682 -21.32 -26.20 -26.59
N GLU A 683 -20.86 -25.27 -25.75
CA GLU A 683 -19.64 -25.44 -24.96
C GLU A 683 -19.78 -26.58 -23.94
N VAL A 684 -20.95 -26.66 -23.29
CA VAL A 684 -21.25 -27.73 -22.32
C VAL A 684 -21.40 -29.08 -23.02
N VAL A 685 -22.04 -29.11 -24.20
CA VAL A 685 -22.09 -30.32 -25.05
C VAL A 685 -20.67 -30.78 -25.39
N THR A 686 -19.81 -29.86 -25.84
CA THR A 686 -18.43 -30.17 -26.23
C THR A 686 -17.63 -30.72 -25.04
N ALA A 687 -17.78 -30.10 -23.87
CA ALA A 687 -17.13 -30.52 -22.64
C ALA A 687 -17.54 -31.94 -22.24
N TYR A 688 -18.84 -32.23 -22.13
CA TYR A 688 -19.30 -33.57 -21.78
C TYR A 688 -19.00 -34.62 -22.85
N GLN A 689 -19.10 -34.26 -24.13
CA GLN A 689 -18.70 -35.14 -25.22
C GLN A 689 -17.24 -35.61 -25.05
N SER A 690 -16.33 -34.70 -24.69
CA SER A 690 -14.91 -35.03 -24.56
C SER A 690 -14.66 -36.14 -23.54
N ILE A 691 -15.31 -36.05 -22.37
CA ILE A 691 -15.20 -37.06 -21.30
C ILE A 691 -15.83 -38.37 -21.74
N LEU A 692 -17.08 -38.33 -22.24
CA LEU A 692 -17.83 -39.54 -22.61
C LEU A 692 -17.13 -40.32 -23.72
N THR A 693 -16.58 -39.60 -24.71
CA THR A 693 -15.87 -40.20 -25.84
C THR A 693 -14.58 -40.87 -25.39
N GLU A 694 -13.73 -40.17 -24.63
CA GLU A 694 -12.46 -40.73 -24.16
C GLU A 694 -12.69 -41.88 -23.17
N LEU A 695 -13.67 -41.77 -22.27
CA LEU A 695 -14.02 -42.86 -21.35
C LEU A 695 -14.53 -44.10 -22.10
N ALA A 696 -15.32 -43.94 -23.16
CA ALA A 696 -15.79 -45.05 -23.98
C ALA A 696 -14.67 -45.69 -24.81
N LYS A 697 -13.58 -44.97 -25.08
CA LYS A 697 -12.37 -45.52 -25.71
C LYS A 697 -11.53 -46.33 -24.72
N THR A 698 -11.40 -45.86 -23.49
CA THR A 698 -10.55 -46.49 -22.47
C THR A 698 -11.27 -47.56 -21.63
N SER A 699 -12.61 -47.57 -21.61
CA SER A 699 -13.43 -48.52 -20.84
C SER A 699 -14.47 -49.25 -21.73
N PRO A 700 -14.21 -50.52 -22.08
CA PRO A 700 -15.16 -51.34 -22.85
C PRO A 700 -16.51 -51.54 -22.14
N SER A 701 -16.51 -51.65 -20.80
CA SER A 701 -17.74 -51.81 -20.02
C SER A 701 -18.62 -50.56 -20.10
N PHE A 702 -18.03 -49.36 -20.03
CA PHE A 702 -18.78 -48.11 -20.17
C PHE A 702 -19.33 -47.94 -21.59
N LYS A 703 -18.56 -48.32 -22.62
CA LYS A 703 -19.06 -48.33 -24.01
C LYS A 703 -20.30 -49.22 -24.17
N ALA A 704 -20.32 -50.40 -23.56
CA ALA A 704 -21.49 -51.28 -23.58
C ALA A 704 -22.71 -50.62 -22.93
N VAL A 705 -22.53 -49.89 -21.81
CA VAL A 705 -23.60 -49.13 -21.13
C VAL A 705 -24.15 -48.02 -22.03
N LEU A 706 -23.31 -47.31 -22.79
CA LEU A 706 -23.77 -46.29 -23.74
C LEU A 706 -24.63 -46.92 -24.85
N LEU A 707 -24.15 -48.00 -25.45
CA LEU A 707 -24.87 -48.71 -26.52
C LEU A 707 -26.22 -49.26 -26.03
N SER A 708 -26.27 -49.90 -24.85
CA SER A 708 -27.52 -50.45 -24.31
C SER A 708 -28.56 -49.39 -23.95
N ASN A 709 -28.15 -48.15 -23.72
CA ASN A 709 -29.03 -47.03 -23.35
C ASN A 709 -29.38 -46.10 -24.52
N GLY A 710 -29.10 -46.52 -25.77
CA GLY A 710 -29.47 -45.79 -26.99
C GLY A 710 -28.68 -44.50 -27.20
N TRP A 711 -27.43 -44.43 -26.74
CA TRP A 711 -26.65 -43.19 -26.82
C TRP A 711 -26.15 -42.81 -28.20
N VAL A 712 -26.25 -43.68 -29.21
CA VAL A 712 -25.96 -43.31 -30.61
C VAL A 712 -26.90 -42.20 -31.07
N GLU A 713 -28.21 -42.43 -30.95
CA GLU A 713 -29.23 -41.45 -31.35
C GLU A 713 -29.23 -40.21 -30.44
N LYS A 714 -29.04 -40.40 -29.13
CA LYS A 714 -28.97 -39.27 -28.19
C LYS A 714 -27.74 -38.39 -28.44
N ALA A 715 -26.59 -38.98 -28.76
CA ALA A 715 -25.40 -38.23 -29.11
C ALA A 715 -25.67 -37.32 -30.32
N ASN A 716 -26.32 -37.84 -31.37
CA ASN A 716 -26.75 -37.04 -32.52
C ASN A 716 -27.69 -35.90 -32.11
N LEU A 717 -28.72 -36.18 -31.30
CA LEU A 717 -29.68 -35.18 -30.82
C LEU A 717 -29.03 -34.02 -30.06
N TYR A 718 -27.97 -34.31 -29.29
CA TYR A 718 -27.19 -33.32 -28.57
C TYR A 718 -26.10 -32.66 -29.41
N GLY A 719 -25.89 -33.07 -30.66
CA GLY A 719 -24.78 -32.57 -31.50
C GLY A 719 -23.41 -33.13 -31.13
N MET A 720 -23.35 -34.27 -30.44
CA MET A 720 -22.13 -34.94 -30.02
C MET A 720 -21.55 -35.85 -31.14
N ALA A 721 -21.14 -35.24 -32.25
CA ALA A 721 -20.66 -35.96 -33.44
C ALA A 721 -19.49 -36.94 -33.17
N ALA A 722 -18.53 -36.59 -32.31
CA ALA A 722 -17.36 -37.46 -32.05
C ALA A 722 -17.76 -38.72 -31.27
N LEU A 723 -18.71 -38.59 -30.35
CA LEU A 723 -19.24 -39.71 -29.59
C LEU A 723 -20.11 -40.61 -30.48
N GLU A 724 -21.00 -40.00 -31.27
CA GLU A 724 -21.85 -40.71 -32.22
C GLU A 724 -21.02 -41.55 -33.20
N GLN A 725 -20.01 -40.93 -33.83
CA GLN A 725 -19.13 -41.61 -34.77
C GLN A 725 -18.44 -42.82 -34.12
N TYR A 726 -17.85 -42.65 -32.93
CA TYR A 726 -17.13 -43.72 -32.25
C TYR A 726 -18.05 -44.90 -31.83
N LEU A 727 -19.29 -44.61 -31.43
CA LEU A 727 -20.28 -45.65 -31.10
C LEU A 727 -20.79 -46.36 -32.36
N SER A 728 -20.95 -45.64 -33.48
CA SER A 728 -21.50 -46.15 -34.74
C SER A 728 -20.52 -47.03 -35.54
N GLU A 729 -19.23 -46.69 -35.53
CA GLU A 729 -18.17 -47.44 -36.25
C GLU A 729 -18.02 -48.90 -35.79
N ASN A 730 -18.62 -49.29 -34.66
CA ASN A 730 -18.54 -50.65 -34.13
C ASN A 730 -19.89 -51.35 -33.92
N SER A 731 -21.04 -50.71 -34.15
CA SER A 731 -22.33 -51.44 -34.17
C SER A 731 -22.43 -52.34 -35.41
N THR A 732 -21.85 -51.91 -36.53
CA THR A 732 -21.81 -52.65 -37.81
C THR A 732 -20.98 -53.93 -37.78
N LYS A 733 -20.15 -54.17 -36.74
CA LYS A 733 -19.44 -55.44 -36.54
C LYS A 733 -20.19 -56.43 -35.65
N ALA A 734 -21.22 -56.00 -34.91
CA ALA A 734 -22.01 -56.88 -34.07
C ALA A 734 -23.17 -57.55 -34.82
N ASP A 735 -23.67 -56.92 -35.90
CA ASP A 735 -24.76 -57.46 -36.73
C ASP A 735 -24.29 -58.42 -37.85
N ALA A 736 -22.99 -58.74 -37.91
CA ALA A 736 -22.38 -59.59 -38.93
C ALA A 736 -21.82 -60.93 -38.43
N ASN A 737 -22.21 -61.38 -37.23
CA ASN A 737 -21.86 -62.70 -36.68
C ASN A 737 -23.10 -63.48 -36.22
#